data_AF-B0JUQ7-F1
#
_entry.id   AF-B0JUQ7-F1
#
_cell.length_a   1.000
_cell.length_b   1.000
_cell.length_c   1.000
_cell.angle_alpha   90.00
_cell.angle_beta   90.00
_cell.angle_gamma   90.00
#
_symmetry.space_group_name_H-M   'P 1'
#
loop_
_entity.id
_entity.type
_entity.pdbx_description
1 polymer ?
#
loop_
_entity_poly.entity_id
_entity_poly.type
_entity_poly.pdbx_seq_one_letter_code
_entity_poly.pdbx_strand_id
1 'polypeptide(L)'
;MLDQSFNLSDSNVLDDIFQLPTLVVESGLGRSDLITPVSGKSLQGMDSGFLSNSVEEYRLELENRWQSSQSLSSWLNGDDFLTGQSSFVGLPSSVDLAGNTLATARAITVGPSTTSYTDWVGSTDTNDYYRFTLANSGNFNLNLTGMTADADVLLLNSSGSVIASSTNGGTASESITRQLSAGTYYIRVYPYSGNTNYNLAVSATGGGNVDLAGNTLATARAITVGPSTTSYTDWVGSTDTNDYYRFTLANSGNFNLNLTGMTADADVLLLNSSGSLIASSTNGGTASESITRQLSAGTYYIRVYPYSGNTNYNLAVSAGGSDWFSQNLRDAGLISTARSLAADGNLSRNDMISIFRNAEDGSVIDATELTDLRTIVSNASRFTMQNPVVFLSNSIANGNTANQWWTGGGSTRQTLGNLYAGSSATQMERLIGKWFLGLDRPTAASGTTYRSCSGSLLQSGVSYQDINQGNLGDCYLLAALAGTAYRTPSTIQNMFTDNGDGTFTVRFFRNGVANYVTVDRYLPTTASGSFYYANRDRGLLYNNTGNELWVALAERAYAQINESGWIGQDNTNSYAGINGGWSDTTVQQITGRNTVRDYTLDNSDRTAVINAFNAGRIVFLNWAGHALTLVGYNPTTQLFTIYNPWGHADNFTWNQIINGTGTGHEQRFTDWSYTTT
;
A
#
# COMPACT_ATOMS: atom_id res chain seq x y z
N MET A 1 18.58 44.95 15.75
CA MET A 1 19.80 45.58 15.20
C MET A 1 20.33 44.69 14.09
N LEU A 2 20.99 45.27 13.10
CA LEU A 2 21.48 44.61 11.88
C LEU A 2 22.80 43.86 12.13
N ASP A 3 22.99 42.75 11.40
CA ASP A 3 24.15 42.46 10.54
C ASP A 3 23.76 41.24 9.67
N GLN A 4 23.82 41.16 8.34
CA GLN A 4 24.63 41.78 7.27
C GLN A 4 26.08 41.28 7.12
N SER A 5 26.22 40.04 6.65
CA SER A 5 27.20 39.76 5.59
C SER A 5 26.77 38.57 4.73
N PHE A 6 26.69 38.76 3.42
CA PHE A 6 27.44 37.96 2.42
C PHE A 6 27.36 38.63 1.05
N ASN A 7 28.44 38.51 0.27
CA ASN A 7 28.75 39.36 -0.88
C ASN A 7 28.35 38.70 -2.21
N LEU A 8 28.00 39.52 -3.22
CA LEU A 8 27.69 39.10 -4.59
C LEU A 8 28.77 39.57 -5.56
N SER A 9 29.57 38.64 -6.08
CA SER A 9 30.40 38.86 -7.27
C SER A 9 30.73 37.53 -7.95
N ASP A 10 30.34 37.44 -9.23
CA ASP A 10 30.73 36.44 -10.24
C ASP A 10 30.33 34.95 -10.04
N SER A 11 29.93 34.21 -11.08
CA SER A 11 29.34 34.56 -12.39
C SER A 11 28.74 33.30 -13.04
N ASN A 12 27.79 33.48 -13.97
CA ASN A 12 27.25 32.49 -14.94
C ASN A 12 26.38 31.35 -14.37
N VAL A 13 25.06 31.33 -14.60
CA VAL A 13 24.35 30.97 -15.88
C VAL A 13 24.39 29.44 -16.07
N LEU A 14 23.33 28.77 -15.60
CA LEU A 14 22.26 28.17 -16.42
C LEU A 14 22.76 27.05 -17.34
N ASP A 15 22.58 25.80 -16.91
CA ASP A 15 22.07 24.70 -17.73
C ASP A 15 21.68 23.50 -16.83
N ASP A 16 20.81 22.62 -17.35
CA ASP A 16 20.32 21.34 -16.79
C ASP A 16 19.48 21.42 -15.47
N ILE A 17 18.34 20.74 -15.30
CA ILE A 17 17.78 19.56 -16.00
C ILE A 17 16.28 19.77 -16.31
N PHE A 18 15.93 19.82 -17.60
CA PHE A 18 14.61 19.40 -18.11
C PHE A 18 14.86 18.32 -19.18
N GLN A 19 14.71 17.04 -18.83
CA GLN A 19 14.78 15.96 -19.81
C GLN A 19 13.37 15.55 -20.24
N LEU A 20 13.13 15.66 -21.56
CA LEU A 20 12.06 14.96 -22.27
C LEU A 20 12.68 14.18 -23.45
N PRO A 21 12.05 13.07 -23.90
CA PRO A 21 12.77 11.97 -24.50
C PRO A 21 13.11 12.16 -25.99
N THR A 22 14.23 11.57 -26.40
CA THR A 22 14.66 11.45 -27.79
C THR A 22 13.81 10.44 -28.56
N LEU A 23 13.25 10.87 -29.69
CA LEU A 23 12.70 9.97 -30.70
C LEU A 23 13.85 9.43 -31.57
N VAL A 24 13.94 8.11 -31.73
CA VAL A 24 14.91 7.49 -32.64
C VAL A 24 14.37 7.51 -34.07
N VAL A 25 15.08 8.15 -34.99
CA VAL A 25 14.92 7.96 -36.44
C VAL A 25 16.31 7.76 -37.04
N GLU A 26 16.50 6.63 -37.74
CA GLU A 26 17.72 6.31 -38.46
C GLU A 26 17.80 7.08 -39.78
N SER A 27 18.93 7.74 -40.06
CA SER A 27 19.47 7.86 -41.43
C SER A 27 20.93 8.30 -41.38
N GLY A 28 21.83 7.53 -41.99
CA GLY A 28 23.27 7.75 -41.88
C GLY A 28 23.88 8.61 -43.00
N LEU A 29 25.02 9.23 -42.65
CA LEU A 29 26.20 9.49 -43.49
C LEU A 29 26.04 10.29 -44.79
N GLY A 30 26.62 11.51 -44.81
CA GLY A 30 26.95 12.22 -46.05
C GLY A 30 27.71 13.54 -45.83
N ARG A 31 29.03 13.54 -46.09
CA ARG A 31 29.80 14.79 -46.36
C ARG A 31 29.23 15.42 -47.66
N SER A 32 29.40 16.68 -48.07
CA SER A 32 30.45 17.70 -47.97
C SER A 32 29.87 19.00 -48.63
N ASP A 33 30.43 20.22 -48.62
CA ASP A 33 31.56 20.87 -47.94
C ASP A 33 31.49 22.40 -48.20
N LEU A 34 32.22 23.25 -47.44
CA LEU A 34 32.49 24.69 -47.72
C LEU A 34 31.23 25.65 -47.73
N ILE A 35 31.24 26.95 -47.37
CA ILE A 35 32.23 28.05 -47.29
C ILE A 35 31.92 28.96 -46.07
N THR A 36 32.96 29.49 -45.41
CA THR A 36 32.92 30.70 -44.54
C THR A 36 33.74 31.83 -45.18
N PRO A 37 33.78 33.08 -44.65
CA PRO A 37 32.85 33.85 -43.81
C PRO A 37 32.47 35.20 -44.49
N VAL A 38 31.92 36.18 -43.75
CA VAL A 38 32.60 37.46 -43.39
C VAL A 38 31.66 38.34 -42.54
N SER A 39 32.26 39.15 -41.66
CA SER A 39 31.65 40.17 -40.79
C SER A 39 30.74 41.18 -41.53
N GLY A 40 29.79 41.86 -40.91
CA GLY A 40 29.55 42.10 -39.48
C GLY A 40 29.77 43.57 -39.12
N LYS A 41 28.79 44.21 -38.47
CA LYS A 41 28.88 45.52 -37.80
C LYS A 41 27.65 45.77 -36.91
N SER A 42 27.93 45.94 -35.61
CA SER A 42 27.60 47.12 -34.77
C SER A 42 26.26 47.83 -34.98
N LEU A 43 25.52 48.33 -33.97
CA LEU A 43 25.52 48.34 -32.50
C LEU A 43 24.56 49.50 -32.16
N GLN A 44 23.79 49.37 -31.07
CA GLN A 44 23.24 50.47 -30.24
C GLN A 44 22.20 51.46 -30.81
N GLY A 45 21.33 51.92 -29.89
CA GLY A 45 20.26 52.92 -30.07
C GLY A 45 18.89 52.29 -29.81
N MET A 46 18.31 52.37 -28.60
CA MET A 46 17.57 53.53 -28.03
C MET A 46 16.33 53.91 -28.87
N ASP A 47 15.14 54.14 -28.32
CA ASP A 47 14.61 53.97 -26.96
C ASP A 47 13.05 54.00 -27.04
N SER A 48 12.37 53.60 -25.97
CA SER A 48 11.02 54.01 -25.56
C SER A 48 9.90 54.25 -26.61
N GLY A 49 8.81 53.48 -26.48
CA GLY A 49 7.52 54.13 -26.20
C GLY A 49 6.31 53.83 -27.11
N PHE A 50 5.18 53.70 -26.42
CA PHE A 50 3.79 53.84 -26.86
C PHE A 50 3.06 52.70 -27.59
N LEU A 51 1.82 52.53 -27.11
CA LEU A 51 0.79 51.59 -27.56
C LEU A 51 0.13 52.09 -28.84
N SER A 52 -0.13 51.22 -29.82
CA SER A 52 -1.50 50.76 -30.14
C SER A 52 -1.61 50.03 -31.49
N ASN A 53 -2.53 49.06 -31.52
CA ASN A 53 -3.27 48.53 -32.68
C ASN A 53 -2.55 47.64 -33.72
N SER A 54 -3.42 46.81 -34.34
CA SER A 54 -3.26 46.01 -35.56
C SER A 54 -2.10 45.02 -35.67
N VAL A 55 -2.43 43.73 -35.61
CA VAL A 55 -2.02 42.78 -36.66
C VAL A 55 -3.26 42.05 -37.15
N GLU A 56 -3.70 42.45 -38.33
CA GLU A 56 -4.51 41.65 -39.24
C GLU A 56 -3.53 41.09 -40.28
N GLU A 57 -3.50 39.77 -40.46
CA GLU A 57 -3.01 39.00 -41.63
C GLU A 57 -2.96 37.51 -41.20
N TYR A 58 -3.54 36.55 -41.92
CA TYR A 58 -3.03 36.10 -43.20
C TYR A 58 -4.15 35.42 -44.04
N ARG A 59 -4.46 35.97 -45.23
CA ARG A 59 -5.19 35.27 -46.30
C ARG A 59 -4.46 35.45 -47.64
N LEU A 60 -3.62 34.47 -47.96
CA LEU A 60 -3.21 34.05 -49.30
C LEU A 60 -3.27 32.50 -49.23
N GLU A 61 -3.73 31.75 -50.24
CA GLU A 61 -3.37 31.84 -51.66
C GLU A 61 -4.56 31.61 -52.62
N LEU A 62 -4.61 32.44 -53.68
CA LEU A 62 -4.62 32.09 -55.12
C LEU A 62 -5.50 30.91 -55.59
N GLU A 63 -6.63 31.17 -56.25
CA GLU A 63 -6.79 31.45 -57.70
C GLU A 63 -6.88 30.20 -58.61
N ASN A 64 -8.02 30.05 -59.32
CA ASN A 64 -8.04 30.24 -60.79
C ASN A 64 -9.47 30.12 -61.41
N ARG A 65 -9.86 31.20 -62.11
CA ARG A 65 -10.58 31.23 -63.41
C ARG A 65 -11.99 30.58 -63.55
N TRP A 66 -12.95 31.41 -63.97
CA TRP A 66 -13.39 31.47 -65.39
C TRP A 66 -13.88 32.90 -65.74
N GLN A 67 -13.74 33.29 -67.01
CA GLN A 67 -14.07 34.64 -67.51
C GLN A 67 -15.40 34.69 -68.26
N SER A 68 -16.21 35.73 -68.02
CA SER A 68 -17.04 36.49 -69.00
C SER A 68 -18.11 37.31 -68.25
N SER A 69 -18.62 38.44 -68.74
CA SER A 69 -18.02 39.50 -69.56
C SER A 69 -18.93 40.74 -69.55
N GLN A 70 -18.33 41.91 -69.35
CA GLN A 70 -18.79 43.25 -69.78
C GLN A 70 -19.99 43.96 -69.11
N SER A 71 -19.65 45.15 -68.61
CA SER A 71 -20.40 46.42 -68.62
C SER A 71 -21.75 46.56 -67.92
N LEU A 72 -21.71 47.23 -66.77
CA LEU A 72 -22.73 48.20 -66.36
C LEU A 72 -22.11 49.60 -66.46
N SER A 73 -22.60 50.41 -67.40
CA SER A 73 -22.30 51.85 -67.48
C SER A 73 -23.61 52.63 -67.51
N SER A 74 -23.84 53.39 -66.44
CA SER A 74 -24.65 54.62 -66.35
C SER A 74 -25.71 54.91 -67.43
N TRP A 75 -26.95 55.11 -67.00
CA TRP A 75 -27.69 56.34 -67.33
C TRP A 75 -28.59 56.75 -66.15
N LEU A 76 -28.40 57.98 -65.67
CA LEU A 76 -29.37 58.68 -64.83
C LEU A 76 -30.52 59.16 -65.71
N ASN A 77 -31.75 59.10 -65.19
CA ASN A 77 -32.85 59.97 -65.62
C ASN A 77 -33.73 60.27 -64.40
N GLY A 78 -34.15 61.54 -64.29
CA GLY A 78 -35.04 62.00 -63.23
C GLY A 78 -36.50 62.08 -63.67
N ASP A 79 -37.31 62.54 -62.71
CA ASP A 79 -38.61 63.20 -62.86
C ASP A 79 -39.83 62.34 -63.27
N ASP A 80 -40.50 61.84 -62.23
CA ASP A 80 -41.88 62.20 -61.83
C ASP A 80 -43.02 62.17 -62.88
N PHE A 81 -44.03 61.31 -62.66
CA PHE A 81 -45.36 61.71 -62.15
C PHE A 81 -46.39 60.55 -62.15
N LEU A 82 -47.41 60.66 -61.29
CA LEU A 82 -48.41 59.64 -60.95
C LEU A 82 -49.52 59.45 -62.00
N THR A 83 -49.94 58.20 -62.28
CA THR A 83 -51.38 57.80 -62.39
C THR A 83 -51.61 56.28 -62.45
N GLY A 84 -52.47 55.76 -61.57
CA GLY A 84 -53.66 54.96 -61.93
C GLY A 84 -53.55 53.58 -62.63
N GLN A 85 -53.51 52.52 -61.82
CA GLN A 85 -54.35 51.30 -61.90
C GLN A 85 -54.11 50.17 -62.96
N SER A 86 -53.89 48.97 -62.39
CA SER A 86 -54.25 47.61 -62.86
C SER A 86 -53.65 47.01 -64.13
N SER A 87 -52.72 46.06 -63.91
CA SER A 87 -52.86 44.70 -64.45
C SER A 87 -52.23 43.67 -63.49
N PHE A 88 -53.07 42.81 -62.89
CA PHE A 88 -52.59 41.64 -62.14
C PHE A 88 -52.00 40.64 -63.14
N VAL A 89 -50.69 40.41 -63.08
CA VAL A 89 -50.06 39.21 -63.62
C VAL A 89 -49.60 38.39 -62.42
N GLY A 90 -50.26 37.26 -62.19
CA GLY A 90 -49.83 36.33 -61.13
C GLY A 90 -48.46 35.75 -61.49
N LEU A 91 -47.46 35.99 -60.63
CA LEU A 91 -46.20 35.27 -60.68
C LEU A 91 -46.46 33.82 -60.22
N PRO A 92 -46.11 32.80 -61.03
CA PRO A 92 -46.22 31.41 -60.60
C PRO A 92 -45.06 31.03 -59.67
N SER A 93 -45.34 30.05 -58.81
CA SER A 93 -44.38 29.27 -57.99
C SER A 93 -43.53 30.04 -56.97
N SER A 94 -43.45 29.50 -55.76
CA SER A 94 -42.30 29.67 -54.88
C SER A 94 -41.02 29.34 -55.65
N VAL A 95 -39.93 30.06 -55.37
CA VAL A 95 -38.61 29.68 -55.89
C VAL A 95 -38.23 28.38 -55.20
N ASP A 96 -38.14 27.27 -55.94
CA ASP A 96 -37.43 26.06 -55.48
C ASP A 96 -36.00 26.46 -55.14
N LEU A 97 -35.63 26.24 -53.88
CA LEU A 97 -34.29 26.47 -53.36
C LEU A 97 -33.64 25.18 -52.84
N ALA A 98 -34.34 24.03 -52.89
CA ALA A 98 -33.99 22.79 -52.21
C ALA A 98 -33.87 21.60 -53.17
N GLY A 99 -32.69 21.43 -53.76
CA GLY A 99 -32.50 20.47 -54.85
C GLY A 99 -32.83 19.00 -54.51
N ASN A 100 -33.31 18.27 -55.52
CA ASN A 100 -33.85 16.90 -55.46
C ASN A 100 -32.89 15.76 -55.08
N THR A 101 -31.67 16.04 -54.63
CA THR A 101 -30.66 15.02 -54.27
C THR A 101 -29.78 15.48 -53.11
N LEU A 102 -29.13 14.54 -52.41
CA LEU A 102 -28.11 14.83 -51.40
C LEU A 102 -26.96 15.72 -51.91
N ALA A 103 -26.59 15.57 -53.19
CA ALA A 103 -25.52 16.36 -53.82
C ALA A 103 -25.94 17.82 -54.11
N THR A 104 -27.23 18.05 -54.37
CA THR A 104 -27.83 19.36 -54.66
C THR A 104 -28.53 19.96 -53.43
N ALA A 105 -28.35 19.37 -52.26
CA ALA A 105 -29.09 19.74 -51.05
C ALA A 105 -28.78 21.17 -50.58
N ARG A 106 -29.83 21.92 -50.24
CA ARG A 106 -29.75 23.30 -49.74
C ARG A 106 -29.01 23.34 -48.41
N ALA A 107 -27.89 24.05 -48.36
CA ALA A 107 -27.18 24.27 -47.11
C ALA A 107 -28.00 25.18 -46.18
N ILE A 108 -28.25 24.73 -44.95
CA ILE A 108 -28.98 25.48 -43.93
C ILE A 108 -28.24 25.51 -42.60
N THR A 109 -28.57 26.49 -41.76
CA THR A 109 -27.95 26.71 -40.45
C THR A 109 -28.91 26.26 -39.36
N VAL A 110 -28.50 25.26 -38.59
CA VAL A 110 -29.24 24.77 -37.43
C VAL A 110 -28.48 25.18 -36.18
N GLY A 111 -29.13 25.96 -35.31
CA GLY A 111 -28.57 26.50 -34.07
C GLY A 111 -29.55 26.41 -32.90
N PRO A 112 -29.21 26.98 -31.73
CA PRO A 112 -30.03 26.87 -30.53
C PRO A 112 -31.38 27.61 -30.63
N SER A 113 -31.49 28.59 -31.53
CA SER A 113 -32.75 29.24 -31.90
C SER A 113 -33.38 28.54 -33.09
N THR A 114 -34.72 28.53 -33.15
CA THR A 114 -35.45 27.94 -34.29
C THR A 114 -35.30 28.82 -35.53
N THR A 115 -34.83 28.22 -36.63
CA THR A 115 -34.79 28.83 -37.97
C THR A 115 -35.85 28.17 -38.85
N SER A 116 -36.56 28.95 -39.66
CA SER A 116 -37.60 28.47 -40.57
C SER A 116 -37.19 28.62 -42.03
N TYR A 117 -37.54 27.61 -42.83
CA TYR A 117 -37.32 27.54 -44.28
C TYR A 117 -38.63 27.17 -44.98
N THR A 118 -39.02 27.91 -46.01
CA THR A 118 -40.22 27.63 -46.80
C THR A 118 -39.83 27.18 -48.21
N ASP A 119 -40.52 26.16 -48.70
CA ASP A 119 -40.37 25.62 -50.06
C ASP A 119 -41.66 24.82 -50.44
N TRP A 120 -41.64 24.07 -51.55
CA TRP A 120 -42.80 23.36 -52.09
C TRP A 120 -42.43 21.97 -52.63
N VAL A 121 -43.26 20.97 -52.33
CA VAL A 121 -43.18 19.63 -52.94
C VAL A 121 -44.48 19.26 -53.65
N GLY A 122 -44.37 18.45 -54.71
CA GLY A 122 -45.50 17.95 -55.49
C GLY A 122 -45.11 17.18 -56.75
N SER A 123 -46.04 17.10 -57.70
CA SER A 123 -45.89 16.29 -58.93
C SER A 123 -44.73 16.68 -59.86
N THR A 124 -44.22 17.90 -59.75
CA THR A 124 -43.08 18.41 -60.55
C THR A 124 -41.81 18.59 -59.75
N ASP A 125 -41.90 18.49 -58.42
CA ASP A 125 -40.78 18.61 -57.50
C ASP A 125 -40.96 17.59 -56.36
N THR A 126 -40.25 16.47 -56.45
CA THR A 126 -40.60 15.28 -55.65
C THR A 126 -39.78 15.15 -54.39
N ASN A 127 -38.75 15.97 -54.19
CA ASN A 127 -37.87 15.89 -53.03
C ASN A 127 -37.16 17.21 -52.76
N ASP A 128 -37.24 17.66 -51.52
CA ASP A 128 -36.47 18.81 -51.07
C ASP A 128 -35.42 18.32 -50.09
N TYR A 129 -34.16 18.31 -50.53
CA TYR A 129 -33.05 17.98 -49.64
C TYR A 129 -32.43 19.23 -49.04
N TYR A 130 -32.30 19.22 -47.72
CA TYR A 130 -31.55 20.19 -46.94
C TYR A 130 -30.32 19.52 -46.33
N ARG A 131 -29.22 20.25 -46.20
CA ARG A 131 -27.99 19.80 -45.53
C ARG A 131 -27.63 20.75 -44.40
N PHE A 132 -27.35 20.20 -43.22
CA PHE A 132 -26.79 20.94 -42.09
C PHE A 132 -25.62 20.20 -41.47
N THR A 133 -24.77 20.95 -40.76
CA THR A 133 -23.65 20.40 -39.98
C THR A 133 -23.79 20.88 -38.55
N LEU A 134 -23.75 19.95 -37.59
CA LEU A 134 -23.64 20.26 -36.18
C LEU A 134 -22.16 20.24 -35.79
N ALA A 135 -21.68 21.34 -35.21
CA ALA A 135 -20.30 21.44 -34.72
C ALA A 135 -20.08 20.66 -33.39
N ASN A 136 -21.15 20.46 -32.62
CA ASN A 136 -21.17 19.73 -31.34
C ASN A 136 -22.39 18.80 -31.31
N SER A 137 -22.42 17.85 -30.40
CA SER A 137 -23.63 17.07 -30.10
C SER A 137 -24.76 17.98 -29.56
N GLY A 138 -26.01 17.60 -29.82
CA GLY A 138 -27.16 18.39 -29.37
C GLY A 138 -28.52 17.76 -29.66
N ASN A 139 -29.55 18.29 -29.01
CA ASN A 139 -30.94 17.89 -29.23
C ASN A 139 -31.50 18.63 -30.45
N PHE A 140 -31.50 17.93 -31.58
CA PHE A 140 -32.10 18.38 -32.83
C PHE A 140 -33.62 18.25 -32.77
N ASN A 141 -34.31 19.31 -33.17
CA ASN A 141 -35.76 19.40 -33.29
C ASN A 141 -36.12 19.93 -34.67
N LEU A 142 -37.07 19.27 -35.31
CA LEU A 142 -37.62 19.59 -36.61
C LEU A 142 -39.15 19.59 -36.51
N ASN A 143 -39.80 20.59 -37.10
CA ASN A 143 -41.23 20.59 -37.35
C ASN A 143 -41.51 21.00 -38.81
N LEU A 144 -42.39 20.27 -39.51
CA LEU A 144 -42.90 20.62 -40.83
C LEU A 144 -44.36 21.08 -40.69
N THR A 145 -44.65 22.29 -41.17
CA THR A 145 -45.95 22.96 -40.92
C THR A 145 -46.44 23.71 -42.16
N GLY A 146 -47.67 24.25 -42.11
CA GLY A 146 -48.20 25.12 -43.19
C GLY A 146 -48.62 24.39 -44.46
N MET A 147 -48.81 23.07 -44.39
CA MET A 147 -49.12 22.22 -45.54
C MET A 147 -50.62 22.26 -45.90
N THR A 148 -50.90 22.24 -47.20
CA THR A 148 -52.25 22.19 -47.80
C THR A 148 -52.57 20.85 -48.47
N ALA A 149 -51.56 19.99 -48.61
CA ALA A 149 -51.65 18.59 -49.02
C ALA A 149 -50.58 17.79 -48.26
N ASP A 150 -50.48 16.49 -48.52
CA ASP A 150 -49.77 15.54 -47.66
C ASP A 150 -48.29 15.41 -48.05
N ALA A 151 -47.38 15.64 -47.09
CA ALA A 151 -45.93 15.52 -47.28
C ALA A 151 -45.22 15.03 -46.01
N ASP A 152 -44.34 14.06 -46.22
CA ASP A 152 -43.57 13.35 -45.20
C ASP A 152 -42.18 13.99 -45.02
N VAL A 153 -41.50 13.67 -43.90
CA VAL A 153 -40.11 14.08 -43.66
C VAL A 153 -39.21 12.98 -43.12
N LEU A 154 -37.99 12.88 -43.67
CA LEU A 154 -36.91 12.01 -43.17
C LEU A 154 -35.75 12.85 -42.65
N LEU A 155 -35.14 12.40 -41.56
CA LEU A 155 -33.81 12.80 -41.11
C LEU A 155 -32.81 11.70 -41.49
N LEU A 156 -31.74 12.08 -42.19
CA LEU A 156 -30.75 11.17 -42.78
C LEU A 156 -29.33 11.46 -42.27
N ASN A 157 -28.49 10.43 -42.22
CA ASN A 157 -27.07 10.56 -41.94
C ASN A 157 -26.27 11.05 -43.16
N SER A 158 -24.95 11.21 -43.00
CA SER A 158 -24.05 11.67 -44.07
C SER A 158 -23.99 10.76 -45.31
N SER A 159 -24.36 9.49 -45.20
CA SER A 159 -24.46 8.53 -46.31
C SER A 159 -25.87 8.40 -46.90
N GLY A 160 -26.84 9.22 -46.45
CA GLY A 160 -28.23 9.17 -46.93
C GLY A 160 -29.12 8.11 -46.29
N SER A 161 -28.63 7.40 -45.27
CA SER A 161 -29.40 6.38 -44.54
C SER A 161 -30.34 7.04 -43.51
N VAL A 162 -31.54 6.50 -43.36
CA VAL A 162 -32.57 7.07 -42.46
C VAL A 162 -32.19 6.90 -40.98
N ILE A 163 -32.19 8.02 -40.25
CA ILE A 163 -32.05 8.08 -38.78
C ILE A 163 -33.44 8.11 -38.12
N ALA A 164 -34.35 8.90 -38.69
CA ALA A 164 -35.72 9.05 -38.21
C ALA A 164 -36.64 9.50 -39.35
N SER A 165 -37.94 9.27 -39.18
CA SER A 165 -39.00 9.70 -40.09
C SER A 165 -40.22 10.19 -39.31
N SER A 166 -41.02 11.02 -39.94
CA SER A 166 -42.38 11.39 -39.52
C SER A 166 -43.26 11.42 -40.78
N THR A 167 -44.43 10.79 -40.70
CA THR A 167 -45.34 10.53 -41.83
C THR A 167 -46.82 10.63 -41.41
N ASN A 168 -47.23 11.77 -40.83
CA ASN A 168 -48.59 11.97 -40.33
C ASN A 168 -49.53 12.45 -41.44
N GLY A 169 -50.28 11.51 -42.03
CA GLY A 169 -51.08 11.81 -43.23
C GLY A 169 -52.08 12.97 -43.11
N GLY A 170 -52.39 13.57 -44.26
CA GLY A 170 -53.28 14.72 -44.42
C GLY A 170 -52.53 16.05 -44.39
N THR A 171 -52.97 16.99 -43.54
CA THR A 171 -52.30 18.27 -43.31
C THR A 171 -51.86 18.41 -41.85
N ALA A 172 -51.58 17.28 -41.20
CA ALA A 172 -50.97 17.28 -39.87
C ALA A 172 -49.56 17.86 -39.95
N SER A 173 -48.99 18.25 -38.81
CA SER A 173 -47.59 18.69 -38.77
C SER A 173 -46.67 17.48 -38.56
N GLU A 174 -45.56 17.44 -39.29
CA GLU A 174 -44.50 16.47 -39.00
C GLU A 174 -43.60 16.98 -37.91
N SER A 175 -43.06 16.07 -37.09
CA SER A 175 -42.11 16.44 -36.03
C SER A 175 -41.07 15.36 -35.79
N ILE A 176 -39.79 15.74 -35.72
CA ILE A 176 -38.68 14.86 -35.36
C ILE A 176 -37.85 15.53 -34.26
N THR A 177 -37.77 14.88 -33.09
CA THR A 177 -36.79 15.21 -32.04
C THR A 177 -35.80 14.06 -31.89
N ARG A 178 -34.49 14.34 -32.02
CA ARG A 178 -33.41 13.36 -31.87
C ARG A 178 -32.17 14.03 -31.28
N GLN A 179 -31.45 13.33 -30.40
CA GLN A 179 -30.07 13.70 -30.08
C GLN A 179 -29.18 13.29 -31.25
N LEU A 180 -28.37 14.22 -31.75
CA LEU A 180 -27.42 14.01 -32.84
C LEU A 180 -26.00 14.36 -32.36
N SER A 181 -25.01 13.65 -32.87
CA SER A 181 -23.58 13.94 -32.64
C SER A 181 -23.13 15.13 -33.49
N ALA A 182 -21.89 15.58 -33.29
CA ALA A 182 -21.24 16.46 -34.27
C ALA A 182 -21.11 15.72 -35.62
N GLY A 183 -21.45 16.38 -36.72
CA GLY A 183 -21.51 15.72 -38.03
C GLY A 183 -22.41 16.43 -39.04
N THR A 184 -22.42 15.91 -40.27
CA THR A 184 -23.27 16.41 -41.36
C THR A 184 -24.46 15.50 -41.57
N TYR A 185 -25.65 16.11 -41.63
CA TYR A 185 -26.94 15.46 -41.71
C TYR A 185 -27.76 16.06 -42.84
N TYR A 186 -28.77 15.31 -43.29
CA TYR A 186 -29.71 15.77 -44.31
C TYR A 186 -31.15 15.63 -43.84
N ILE A 187 -32.00 16.53 -44.31
CA ILE A 187 -33.45 16.43 -44.18
C ILE A 187 -33.98 16.22 -45.60
N ARG A 188 -34.92 15.30 -45.77
CA ARG A 188 -35.66 15.10 -47.03
C ARG A 188 -37.14 15.33 -46.75
N VAL A 189 -37.73 16.36 -47.35
CA VAL A 189 -39.18 16.50 -47.46
C VAL A 189 -39.63 15.91 -48.79
N TYR A 190 -40.73 15.18 -48.85
CA TYR A 190 -41.26 14.61 -50.09
C TYR A 190 -42.79 14.51 -50.04
N PRO A 191 -43.50 14.64 -51.18
CA PRO A 191 -44.95 14.61 -51.19
C PRO A 191 -45.46 13.18 -51.04
N TYR A 192 -46.39 12.96 -50.11
CA TYR A 192 -47.15 11.70 -50.00
C TYR A 192 -48.38 11.74 -50.89
N SER A 193 -49.15 12.84 -50.88
CA SER A 193 -50.26 13.04 -51.81
C SER A 193 -50.58 14.50 -52.09
N GLY A 194 -50.75 14.83 -53.38
CA GLY A 194 -51.01 16.20 -53.83
C GLY A 194 -49.76 17.07 -53.87
N ASN A 195 -49.99 18.38 -53.94
CA ASN A 195 -48.96 19.41 -54.09
C ASN A 195 -49.09 20.40 -52.93
N THR A 196 -48.00 20.69 -52.22
CA THR A 196 -48.05 21.53 -51.01
C THR A 196 -46.82 22.41 -50.85
N ASN A 197 -47.05 23.67 -50.42
CA ASN A 197 -46.02 24.45 -49.76
C ASN A 197 -45.81 23.92 -48.33
N TYR A 198 -44.69 24.24 -47.70
CA TYR A 198 -44.47 23.98 -46.27
C TYR A 198 -43.57 25.03 -45.63
N ASN A 199 -43.50 24.98 -44.31
CA ASN A 199 -42.53 25.68 -43.46
C ASN A 199 -41.81 24.65 -42.57
N LEU A 200 -40.54 24.40 -42.88
CA LEU A 200 -39.60 23.57 -42.15
C LEU A 200 -38.91 24.41 -41.06
N ALA A 201 -39.32 24.23 -39.82
CA ALA A 201 -38.72 24.87 -38.65
C ALA A 201 -37.73 23.90 -37.99
N VAL A 202 -36.47 24.32 -37.82
CA VAL A 202 -35.39 23.49 -37.26
C VAL A 202 -34.60 24.21 -36.18
N SER A 203 -34.18 23.48 -35.15
CA SER A 203 -33.24 23.93 -34.12
C SER A 203 -32.38 22.77 -33.61
N ALA A 204 -31.22 23.08 -33.05
CA ALA A 204 -30.42 22.17 -32.25
C ALA A 204 -29.91 22.92 -31.02
N THR A 205 -30.51 22.65 -29.86
CA THR A 205 -30.02 23.21 -28.59
C THR A 205 -28.77 22.43 -28.17
N GLY A 206 -27.61 23.10 -28.16
CA GLY A 206 -26.40 22.58 -27.54
C GLY A 206 -26.65 22.32 -26.05
N GLY A 207 -26.35 21.12 -25.59
CA GLY A 207 -26.80 20.65 -24.27
C GLY A 207 -26.84 19.13 -24.08
N GLY A 208 -26.54 18.33 -25.12
CA GLY A 208 -25.94 17.01 -24.89
C GLY A 208 -24.51 17.22 -24.40
N ASN A 209 -24.08 16.51 -23.36
CA ASN A 209 -22.71 16.63 -22.87
C ASN A 209 -21.71 16.25 -23.97
N VAL A 210 -20.52 16.84 -23.88
CA VAL A 210 -19.40 16.47 -24.76
C VAL A 210 -18.90 15.12 -24.28
N ASP A 211 -19.11 14.08 -25.09
CA ASP A 211 -18.36 12.82 -24.99
C ASP A 211 -16.87 13.17 -25.13
N LEU A 212 -16.13 12.98 -24.04
CA LEU A 212 -14.70 13.24 -23.94
C LEU A 212 -13.92 12.02 -23.43
N ALA A 213 -14.59 10.96 -22.97
CA ALA A 213 -13.99 9.78 -22.39
C ALA A 213 -14.00 8.61 -23.38
N GLY A 214 -12.80 8.09 -23.70
CA GLY A 214 -12.69 7.03 -24.69
C GLY A 214 -13.22 5.69 -24.19
N ASN A 215 -13.84 4.92 -25.11
CA ASN A 215 -14.36 3.57 -24.86
C ASN A 215 -13.31 2.48 -24.54
N THR A 216 -12.03 2.84 -24.36
CA THR A 216 -10.95 1.88 -24.06
C THR A 216 -9.91 2.48 -23.11
N LEU A 217 -9.13 1.62 -22.44
CA LEU A 217 -7.97 2.05 -21.64
C LEU A 217 -6.94 2.87 -22.44
N ALA A 218 -6.80 2.61 -23.74
CA ALA A 218 -5.87 3.33 -24.62
C ALA A 218 -6.36 4.75 -24.97
N THR A 219 -7.68 4.91 -25.10
CA THR A 219 -8.34 6.20 -25.41
C THR A 219 -8.85 6.93 -24.16
N ALA A 220 -8.52 6.43 -22.96
CA ALA A 220 -9.02 6.94 -21.69
C ALA A 220 -8.67 8.42 -21.46
N ARG A 221 -9.66 9.21 -21.03
CA ARG A 221 -9.53 10.64 -20.74
C ARG A 221 -8.61 10.87 -19.55
N ALA A 222 -7.53 11.61 -19.76
CA ALA A 222 -6.63 11.99 -18.67
C ALA A 222 -7.32 12.99 -17.73
N ILE A 223 -7.33 12.69 -16.43
CA ILE A 223 -7.91 13.55 -15.39
C ILE A 223 -6.93 13.79 -14.24
N THR A 224 -7.17 14.88 -13.50
CA THR A 224 -6.34 15.29 -12.36
C THR A 224 -7.06 14.96 -11.06
N VAL A 225 -6.44 14.09 -10.26
CA VAL A 225 -6.94 13.69 -8.95
C VAL A 225 -5.96 14.23 -7.90
N GLY A 226 -6.46 15.10 -7.01
CA GLY A 226 -5.69 15.74 -5.96
C GLY A 226 -6.44 15.80 -4.63
N PRO A 227 -5.92 16.51 -3.61
CA PRO A 227 -6.50 16.52 -2.27
C PRO A 227 -7.86 17.24 -2.20
N SER A 228 -8.15 18.13 -3.15
CA SER A 228 -9.48 18.72 -3.36
C SER A 228 -10.29 17.89 -4.36
N THR A 229 -11.61 17.87 -4.21
CA THR A 229 -12.50 17.20 -5.15
C THR A 229 -12.57 17.93 -6.48
N THR A 230 -12.18 17.23 -7.55
CA THR A 230 -12.41 17.63 -8.95
C THR A 230 -13.67 16.94 -9.48
N SER A 231 -14.33 17.50 -10.48
CA SER A 231 -15.56 16.94 -11.06
C SER A 231 -15.52 16.94 -12.58
N TYR A 232 -16.01 15.86 -13.18
CA TYR A 232 -16.01 15.58 -14.61
C TYR A 232 -17.39 15.10 -15.06
N THR A 233 -17.95 15.72 -16.09
CA THR A 233 -19.21 15.30 -16.71
C THR A 233 -18.95 14.63 -18.06
N ASP A 234 -19.76 13.60 -18.35
CA ASP A 234 -19.80 12.77 -19.58
C ASP A 234 -21.19 12.08 -19.66
N TRP A 235 -21.36 11.12 -20.57
CA TRP A 235 -22.61 10.40 -20.82
C TRP A 235 -22.35 8.95 -21.26
N VAL A 236 -23.09 8.00 -20.68
CA VAL A 236 -23.12 6.61 -21.14
C VAL A 236 -24.52 6.19 -21.59
N GLY A 237 -24.58 5.27 -22.55
CA GLY A 237 -25.83 4.71 -23.05
C GLY A 237 -25.65 3.71 -24.20
N SER A 238 -26.73 3.47 -24.95
CA SER A 238 -26.79 2.46 -26.02
C SER A 238 -25.82 2.66 -27.19
N THR A 239 -25.32 3.88 -27.39
CA THR A 239 -24.35 4.24 -28.45
C THR A 239 -22.96 4.54 -27.91
N ASP A 240 -22.81 4.64 -26.59
CA ASP A 240 -21.55 4.92 -25.90
C ASP A 240 -21.51 4.09 -24.61
N THR A 241 -20.83 2.95 -24.67
CA THR A 241 -21.00 1.92 -23.65
C THR A 241 -19.96 1.98 -22.54
N ASN A 242 -18.93 2.82 -22.65
CA ASN A 242 -17.85 2.92 -21.67
C ASN A 242 -17.18 4.28 -21.70
N ASP A 243 -17.13 4.93 -20.55
CA ASP A 243 -16.26 6.08 -20.34
C ASP A 243 -15.06 5.64 -19.51
N TYR A 244 -13.88 5.55 -20.13
CA TYR A 244 -12.64 5.34 -19.41
C TYR A 244 -11.93 6.65 -19.08
N TYR A 245 -11.54 6.80 -17.82
CA TYR A 245 -10.65 7.85 -17.35
C TYR A 245 -9.32 7.26 -16.88
N ARG A 246 -8.25 8.04 -16.99
CA ARG A 246 -6.91 7.70 -16.49
C ARG A 246 -6.41 8.79 -15.56
N PHE A 247 -5.88 8.40 -14.40
CA PHE A 247 -5.19 9.32 -13.49
C PHE A 247 -3.91 8.68 -12.93
N THR A 248 -3.02 9.53 -12.44
CA THR A 248 -1.77 9.10 -11.78
C THR A 248 -1.67 9.77 -10.42
N LEU A 249 -1.40 8.98 -9.38
CA LEU A 249 -1.10 9.47 -8.05
C LEU A 249 0.41 9.52 -7.87
N ALA A 250 0.95 10.71 -7.59
CA ALA A 250 2.37 10.88 -7.28
C ALA A 250 2.76 10.32 -5.90
N ASN A 251 1.79 10.29 -4.98
CA ASN A 251 1.93 9.74 -3.63
C ASN A 251 0.75 8.84 -3.32
N SER A 252 0.96 7.86 -2.44
CA SER A 252 -0.12 7.06 -1.87
C SER A 252 -1.08 7.91 -1.03
N GLY A 253 -2.39 7.64 -1.12
CA GLY A 253 -3.41 8.34 -0.33
C GLY A 253 -4.78 7.68 -0.38
N ASN A 254 -5.76 8.27 0.30
CA ASN A 254 -7.16 7.82 0.23
C ASN A 254 -7.83 8.42 -1.01
N PHE A 255 -8.06 7.57 -2.02
CA PHE A 255 -8.85 7.89 -3.20
C PHE A 255 -10.34 7.77 -2.87
N ASN A 256 -11.11 8.78 -3.28
CA ASN A 256 -12.56 8.82 -3.18
C ASN A 256 -13.13 9.16 -4.56
N LEU A 257 -14.19 8.43 -4.93
CA LEU A 257 -14.96 8.60 -6.15
C LEU A 257 -16.43 8.62 -5.78
N ASN A 258 -17.19 9.55 -6.36
CA ASN A 258 -18.65 9.55 -6.36
C ASN A 258 -19.17 9.75 -7.80
N LEU A 259 -20.13 8.94 -8.24
CA LEU A 259 -20.89 9.16 -9.47
C LEU A 259 -22.28 9.69 -9.10
N THR A 260 -22.68 10.81 -9.70
CA THR A 260 -23.90 11.54 -9.31
C THR A 260 -24.60 12.12 -10.54
N GLY A 261 -25.81 12.69 -10.36
CA GLY A 261 -26.52 13.41 -11.43
C GLY A 261 -27.12 12.51 -12.52
N MET A 262 -27.30 11.22 -12.23
CA MET A 262 -27.78 10.22 -13.17
C MET A 262 -29.31 10.24 -13.29
N THR A 263 -29.82 10.02 -14.50
CA THR A 263 -31.25 9.90 -14.85
C THR A 263 -31.64 8.49 -15.27
N ALA A 264 -30.67 7.61 -15.48
CA ALA A 264 -30.81 6.17 -15.67
C ALA A 264 -29.62 5.46 -15.01
N ASP A 265 -29.54 4.14 -15.12
CA ASP A 265 -28.67 3.31 -14.28
C ASP A 265 -27.28 3.13 -14.90
N ALA A 266 -26.22 3.47 -14.15
CA ALA A 266 -24.83 3.33 -14.57
C ALA A 266 -23.89 3.01 -13.40
N ASP A 267 -23.02 2.03 -13.64
CA ASP A 267 -22.10 1.44 -12.69
C ASP A 267 -20.68 2.05 -12.82
N VAL A 268 -19.84 1.85 -11.79
CA VAL A 268 -18.42 2.25 -11.83
C VAL A 268 -17.45 1.14 -11.41
N LEU A 269 -16.33 1.04 -12.14
CA LEU A 269 -15.16 0.24 -11.76
C LEU A 269 -13.95 1.14 -11.54
N LEU A 270 -13.15 0.82 -10.53
CA LEU A 270 -11.78 1.28 -10.32
C LEU A 270 -10.82 0.15 -10.70
N LEU A 271 -9.87 0.43 -11.59
CA LEU A 271 -8.95 -0.53 -12.20
C LEU A 271 -7.48 -0.12 -11.99
N ASN A 272 -6.59 -1.11 -11.94
CA ASN A 272 -5.14 -0.89 -11.89
C ASN A 272 -4.55 -0.55 -13.28
N SER A 273 -3.23 -0.35 -13.34
CA SER A 273 -2.51 -0.02 -14.59
C SER A 273 -2.61 -1.08 -15.69
N SER A 274 -2.88 -2.35 -15.36
CA SER A 274 -3.12 -3.44 -16.33
C SER A 274 -4.59 -3.66 -16.67
N GLY A 275 -5.50 -2.80 -16.18
CA GLY A 275 -6.95 -2.93 -16.40
C GLY A 275 -7.67 -3.94 -15.49
N SER A 276 -6.97 -4.51 -14.51
CA SER A 276 -7.54 -5.45 -13.54
C SER A 276 -8.35 -4.73 -12.46
N LEU A 277 -9.46 -5.32 -12.01
CA LEU A 277 -10.38 -4.73 -11.04
C LEU A 277 -9.74 -4.55 -9.65
N ILE A 278 -9.88 -3.36 -9.08
CA ILE A 278 -9.54 -3.03 -7.69
C ILE A 278 -10.82 -2.94 -6.84
N ALA A 279 -11.85 -2.26 -7.34
CA ALA A 279 -13.12 -2.06 -6.66
C ALA A 279 -14.23 -1.71 -7.66
N SER A 280 -15.48 -1.94 -7.29
CA SER A 280 -16.66 -1.51 -8.05
C SER A 280 -17.73 -0.94 -7.12
N SER A 281 -18.69 -0.22 -7.70
CA SER A 281 -19.95 0.17 -7.09
C SER A 281 -21.04 0.04 -8.17
N THR A 282 -22.18 -0.55 -7.82
CA THR A 282 -23.27 -0.93 -8.74
C THR A 282 -24.65 -0.77 -8.07
N ASN A 283 -24.98 0.43 -7.58
CA ASN A 283 -26.22 0.72 -6.86
C ASN A 283 -27.36 1.04 -7.84
N GLY A 284 -28.19 0.03 -8.15
CA GLY A 284 -29.21 0.15 -9.20
C GLY A 284 -30.19 1.33 -9.07
N GLY A 285 -30.71 1.76 -10.22
CA GLY A 285 -31.63 2.88 -10.40
C GLY A 285 -30.92 4.18 -10.71
N THR A 286 -31.13 5.21 -9.89
CA THR A 286 -30.43 6.51 -9.98
C THR A 286 -29.75 6.85 -8.66
N ALA A 287 -29.37 5.83 -7.89
CA ALA A 287 -28.58 6.02 -6.67
C ALA A 287 -27.17 6.48 -7.03
N SER A 288 -26.49 7.18 -6.12
CA SER A 288 -25.10 7.57 -6.37
C SER A 288 -24.16 6.37 -6.22
N GLU A 289 -23.21 6.22 -7.12
CA GLU A 289 -22.10 5.29 -6.92
C GLU A 289 -21.02 5.92 -6.03
N SER A 290 -20.34 5.09 -5.24
CA SER A 290 -19.21 5.58 -4.42
C SER A 290 -18.12 4.52 -4.24
N ILE A 291 -16.86 4.92 -4.37
CA ILE A 291 -15.69 4.09 -4.07
C ILE A 291 -14.71 4.90 -3.22
N THR A 292 -14.44 4.42 -2.00
CA THR A 292 -13.30 4.87 -1.19
C THR A 292 -12.29 3.75 -1.07
N ARG A 293 -11.04 3.99 -1.50
CA ARG A 293 -9.93 3.02 -1.41
C ARG A 293 -8.61 3.74 -1.13
N GLN A 294 -7.75 3.13 -0.33
CA GLN A 294 -6.37 3.57 -0.20
C GLN A 294 -5.61 3.05 -1.44
N LEU A 295 -4.97 3.96 -2.18
CA LEU A 295 -4.20 3.65 -3.39
C LEU A 295 -2.74 4.06 -3.21
N SER A 296 -1.81 3.27 -3.76
CA SER A 296 -0.38 3.59 -3.81
C SER A 296 -0.09 4.68 -4.83
N ALA A 297 1.15 5.16 -4.89
CA ALA A 297 1.61 5.93 -6.05
C ALA A 297 1.57 5.03 -7.30
N GLY A 298 1.12 5.58 -8.43
CA GLY A 298 0.93 4.81 -9.67
C GLY A 298 -0.21 5.32 -10.54
N THR A 299 -0.42 4.66 -11.68
CA THR A 299 -1.45 4.98 -12.67
C THR A 299 -2.64 4.04 -12.53
N TYR A 300 -3.84 4.62 -12.54
CA TYR A 300 -5.12 3.96 -12.32
C TYR A 300 -6.13 4.37 -13.38
N TYR A 301 -7.17 3.56 -13.55
CA TYR A 301 -8.27 3.85 -14.46
C TYR A 301 -9.62 3.76 -13.76
N ILE A 302 -10.56 4.58 -14.20
CA ILE A 302 -11.97 4.50 -13.84
C ILE A 302 -12.72 4.10 -15.10
N ARG A 303 -13.70 3.20 -14.99
CA ARG A 303 -14.66 2.89 -16.06
C ARG A 303 -16.05 3.20 -15.54
N VAL A 304 -16.76 4.10 -16.20
CA VAL A 304 -18.22 4.24 -16.06
C VAL A 304 -18.87 3.49 -17.23
N TYR A 305 -19.97 2.77 -16.98
CA TYR A 305 -20.70 2.05 -18.03
C TYR A 305 -22.20 1.98 -17.70
N PRO A 306 -23.09 1.95 -18.70
CA PRO A 306 -24.53 1.94 -18.46
C PRO A 306 -24.98 0.53 -18.04
N TYR A 307 -25.74 0.44 -16.96
CA TYR A 307 -26.45 -0.78 -16.56
C TYR A 307 -27.82 -0.86 -17.24
N SER A 308 -28.59 0.24 -17.23
CA SER A 308 -29.85 0.31 -17.96
C SER A 308 -30.23 1.75 -18.38
N GLY A 309 -30.66 1.89 -19.63
CA GLY A 309 -31.01 3.18 -20.22
C GLY A 309 -29.78 4.02 -20.60
N ASN A 310 -30.02 5.31 -20.82
CA ASN A 310 -29.03 6.29 -21.23
C ASN A 310 -28.97 7.39 -20.16
N THR A 311 -27.78 7.75 -19.68
CA THR A 311 -27.63 8.73 -18.60
C THR A 311 -26.41 9.62 -18.77
N ASN A 312 -26.60 10.90 -18.48
CA ASN A 312 -25.49 11.78 -18.12
C ASN A 312 -25.01 11.44 -16.70
N TYR A 313 -23.81 11.88 -16.35
CA TYR A 313 -23.37 11.83 -14.95
C TYR A 313 -22.39 12.96 -14.61
N ASN A 314 -22.10 13.08 -13.32
CA ASN A 314 -21.01 13.85 -12.76
C ASN A 314 -20.14 12.94 -11.87
N LEU A 315 -18.92 12.67 -12.35
CA LEU A 315 -17.86 11.93 -11.69
C LEU A 315 -17.01 12.88 -10.84
N ALA A 316 -17.23 12.86 -9.53
CA ALA A 316 -16.45 13.61 -8.56
C ALA A 316 -15.34 12.73 -7.96
N VAL A 317 -14.09 13.18 -7.99
CA VAL A 317 -12.92 12.42 -7.53
C VAL A 317 -11.96 13.26 -6.69
N SER A 318 -11.37 12.65 -5.67
CA SER A 318 -10.25 13.21 -4.90
C SER A 318 -9.29 12.12 -4.45
N ALA A 319 -8.03 12.47 -4.20
CA ALA A 319 -7.06 11.66 -3.48
C ALA A 319 -6.30 12.54 -2.50
N GLY A 320 -6.56 12.35 -1.21
CA GLY A 320 -6.07 13.25 -0.17
C GLY A 320 -5.88 12.54 1.17
N GLY A 321 -5.02 13.12 2.00
CA GLY A 321 -4.54 12.50 3.23
C GLY A 321 -3.40 11.53 2.94
N SER A 322 -2.18 11.92 3.33
CA SER A 322 -1.10 10.97 3.52
C SER A 322 -1.44 10.08 4.72
N ASP A 323 -1.23 8.78 4.59
CA ASP A 323 -1.34 7.88 5.73
C ASP A 323 -0.14 8.06 6.68
N TRP A 324 -0.18 7.39 7.83
CA TRP A 324 0.90 7.51 8.81
C TRP A 324 2.26 7.11 8.23
N PHE A 325 2.31 6.10 7.36
CA PHE A 325 3.53 5.65 6.69
C PHE A 325 4.14 6.77 5.83
N SER A 326 3.39 7.35 4.89
CA SER A 326 3.90 8.45 4.06
C SER A 326 4.11 9.77 4.80
N GLN A 327 3.56 9.94 6.01
CA GLN A 327 3.86 11.10 6.86
C GLN A 327 5.20 10.94 7.60
N ASN A 328 5.46 9.76 8.17
CA ASN A 328 6.52 9.54 9.16
C ASN A 328 7.75 8.83 8.60
N LEU A 329 7.62 8.13 7.47
CA LEU A 329 8.71 7.44 6.78
C LEU A 329 9.14 8.22 5.53
N ARG A 330 10.27 7.83 4.94
CA ARG A 330 10.94 8.51 3.82
C ARG A 330 11.40 7.57 2.70
N ASP A 331 11.84 6.37 3.04
CA ASP A 331 12.19 5.36 2.05
C ASP A 331 10.94 4.77 1.38
N ALA A 332 10.96 4.72 0.05
CA ALA A 332 9.82 4.30 -0.75
C ALA A 332 9.56 2.78 -0.65
N GLY A 333 10.60 1.97 -0.48
CA GLY A 333 10.49 0.53 -0.25
C GLY A 333 9.78 0.25 1.06
N LEU A 334 10.33 0.75 2.17
CA LEU A 334 9.82 0.58 3.52
C LEU A 334 8.42 1.16 3.69
N ILE A 335 8.12 2.32 3.09
CA ILE A 335 6.74 2.87 3.04
C ILE A 335 5.77 1.85 2.43
N SER A 336 6.13 1.24 1.29
CA SER A 336 5.27 0.28 0.59
C SER A 336 5.11 -1.02 1.38
N THR A 337 6.24 -1.58 1.83
CA THR A 337 6.30 -2.86 2.54
C THR A 337 5.64 -2.79 3.91
N ALA A 338 6.00 -1.82 4.76
CA ALA A 338 5.44 -1.72 6.10
C ALA A 338 3.94 -1.41 6.08
N ARG A 339 3.46 -0.60 5.12
CA ARG A 339 2.03 -0.36 4.89
C ARG A 339 1.28 -1.64 4.51
N SER A 340 1.82 -2.39 3.55
CA SER A 340 1.19 -3.60 3.04
C SER A 340 1.06 -4.66 4.13
N LEU A 341 2.13 -4.87 4.90
CA LEU A 341 2.16 -5.88 5.96
C LEU A 341 1.31 -5.48 7.18
N ALA A 342 1.25 -4.18 7.53
CA ALA A 342 0.42 -3.68 8.63
C ALA A 342 -1.07 -3.48 8.27
N ALA A 343 -1.52 -3.94 7.09
CA ALA A 343 -2.89 -3.72 6.62
C ALA A 343 -3.97 -4.43 7.47
N ASP A 344 -3.59 -5.47 8.22
CA ASP A 344 -4.43 -6.16 9.21
C ASP A 344 -4.43 -5.46 10.59
N GLY A 345 -3.68 -4.37 10.74
CA GLY A 345 -3.50 -3.64 12.01
C GLY A 345 -2.46 -4.28 12.95
N ASN A 346 -1.70 -5.26 12.49
CA ASN A 346 -0.72 -6.03 13.24
C ASN A 346 0.64 -6.02 12.52
N LEU A 347 1.74 -6.07 13.27
CA LEU A 347 3.07 -6.32 12.73
C LEU A 347 3.64 -7.52 13.47
N SER A 348 3.50 -8.70 12.86
CA SER A 348 4.01 -9.95 13.38
C SER A 348 5.53 -10.04 13.29
N ARG A 349 6.07 -11.12 13.87
CA ARG A 349 7.49 -11.49 13.69
C ARG A 349 7.91 -11.55 12.22
N ASN A 350 7.07 -12.14 11.36
CA ASN A 350 7.40 -12.35 9.96
C ASN A 350 7.32 -11.05 9.14
N ASP A 351 6.43 -10.14 9.55
CA ASP A 351 6.31 -8.82 8.95
C ASP A 351 7.53 -7.97 9.27
N MET A 352 7.96 -7.96 10.54
CA MET A 352 9.19 -7.26 10.94
C MET A 352 10.43 -7.83 10.25
N ILE A 353 10.56 -9.15 10.11
CA ILE A 353 11.66 -9.77 9.32
C ILE A 353 11.62 -9.28 7.87
N SER A 354 10.44 -9.21 7.25
CA SER A 354 10.27 -8.74 5.86
C SER A 354 10.61 -7.24 5.72
N ILE A 355 10.24 -6.42 6.71
CA ILE A 355 10.58 -4.99 6.79
C ILE A 355 12.10 -4.81 6.92
N PHE A 356 12.77 -5.54 7.80
CA PHE A 356 14.23 -5.46 7.95
C PHE A 356 14.97 -5.89 6.68
N ARG A 357 14.49 -6.92 5.97
CA ARG A 357 15.05 -7.37 4.69
C ARG A 357 14.80 -6.42 3.53
N ASN A 358 13.71 -5.67 3.56
CA ASN A 358 13.43 -4.70 2.51
C ASN A 358 14.42 -3.54 2.54
N ALA A 359 14.93 -3.18 3.72
CA ALA A 359 16.02 -2.20 3.89
C ALA A 359 17.40 -2.69 3.39
N GLU A 360 17.49 -3.81 2.68
CA GLU A 360 18.74 -4.33 2.12
C GLU A 360 18.89 -4.03 0.62
N ASP A 361 17.99 -3.24 0.02
CA ASP A 361 17.89 -3.10 -1.44
C ASP A 361 19.12 -2.45 -2.10
N GLY A 362 19.79 -1.53 -1.39
CA GLY A 362 21.08 -0.95 -1.75
C GLY A 362 22.30 -1.81 -1.42
N SER A 363 22.13 -3.06 -0.94
CA SER A 363 23.16 -3.92 -0.32
C SER A 363 23.83 -3.39 0.97
N VAL A 364 23.56 -2.14 1.32
CA VAL A 364 23.92 -1.48 2.57
C VAL A 364 22.70 -0.72 3.09
N ILE A 365 22.51 -0.70 4.40
CA ILE A 365 21.44 0.07 5.06
C ILE A 365 21.87 1.54 5.09
N ASP A 366 21.12 2.42 4.45
CA ASP A 366 21.40 3.85 4.40
C ASP A 366 20.87 4.61 5.64
N ALA A 367 21.01 5.94 5.65
CA ALA A 367 20.56 6.78 6.75
C ALA A 367 19.03 6.97 6.79
N THR A 368 18.36 6.90 5.64
CA THR A 368 16.91 6.98 5.46
C THR A 368 16.25 5.72 6.00
N GLU A 369 16.69 4.56 5.53
CA GLU A 369 16.20 3.24 5.94
C GLU A 369 16.38 3.02 7.44
N LEU A 370 17.56 3.34 7.98
CA LEU A 370 17.80 3.24 9.43
C LEU A 370 16.89 4.17 10.25
N THR A 371 16.58 5.36 9.73
CA THR A 371 15.65 6.31 10.39
C THR A 371 14.22 5.77 10.37
N ASP A 372 13.80 5.17 9.26
CA ASP A 372 12.47 4.61 9.07
C ASP A 372 12.25 3.35 9.89
N LEU A 373 13.21 2.42 9.91
CA LEU A 373 13.20 1.24 10.78
C LEU A 373 13.03 1.63 12.26
N ARG A 374 13.77 2.65 12.71
CA ARG A 374 13.64 3.20 14.07
C ARG A 374 12.30 3.88 14.30
N THR A 375 11.72 4.51 13.28
CA THR A 375 10.41 5.16 13.34
C THR A 375 9.28 4.13 13.46
N ILE A 376 9.34 3.03 12.70
CA ILE A 376 8.41 1.89 12.81
C ILE A 376 8.49 1.30 14.23
N VAL A 377 9.69 0.99 14.72
CA VAL A 377 9.88 0.35 16.04
C VAL A 377 9.48 1.26 17.20
N SER A 378 9.80 2.55 17.15
CA SER A 378 9.39 3.51 18.20
C SER A 378 7.87 3.77 18.23
N ASN A 379 7.17 3.51 17.12
CA ASN A 379 5.71 3.58 17.01
C ASN A 379 5.05 2.20 17.09
N ALA A 380 5.70 1.19 17.69
CA ALA A 380 5.14 -0.16 17.80
C ALA A 380 3.73 -0.20 18.41
N SER A 381 3.37 0.71 19.32
CA SER A 381 2.03 0.82 19.91
C SER A 381 0.93 1.29 18.96
N ARG A 382 1.28 1.79 17.77
CA ARG A 382 0.34 2.06 16.67
C ARG A 382 -0.19 0.77 16.06
N PHE A 383 0.60 -0.30 16.14
CA PHE A 383 0.32 -1.60 15.57
C PHE A 383 0.02 -2.59 16.69
N THR A 384 -0.70 -3.66 16.40
CA THR A 384 -0.67 -4.82 17.27
C THR A 384 0.70 -5.47 17.07
N MET A 385 1.61 -5.33 18.04
CA MET A 385 2.94 -5.95 17.99
C MET A 385 3.20 -6.65 19.32
N GLN A 386 3.50 -7.94 19.28
CA GLN A 386 3.74 -8.73 20.48
C GLN A 386 5.02 -8.25 21.20
N ASN A 387 5.01 -8.17 22.53
CA ASN A 387 6.17 -7.79 23.35
C ASN A 387 7.52 -8.40 22.94
N PRO A 388 7.64 -9.72 22.63
CA PRO A 388 8.88 -10.27 22.06
C PRO A 388 9.27 -9.59 20.74
N VAL A 389 8.34 -9.44 19.79
CA VAL A 389 8.60 -8.79 18.49
C VAL A 389 9.07 -7.35 18.66
N VAL A 390 8.49 -6.59 19.60
CA VAL A 390 8.95 -5.23 19.94
C VAL A 390 10.39 -5.25 20.44
N PHE A 391 10.72 -6.12 21.40
CA PHE A 391 12.06 -6.21 21.99
C PHE A 391 13.13 -6.64 20.97
N LEU A 392 12.81 -7.64 20.14
CA LEU A 392 13.71 -8.17 19.12
C LEU A 392 13.96 -7.13 18.01
N SER A 393 12.90 -6.46 17.53
CA SER A 393 13.02 -5.37 16.54
C SER A 393 13.82 -4.19 17.09
N ASN A 394 13.61 -3.83 18.36
CA ASN A 394 14.38 -2.79 19.04
C ASN A 394 15.86 -3.15 19.15
N SER A 395 16.16 -4.42 19.46
CA SER A 395 17.54 -4.93 19.53
C SER A 395 18.26 -4.91 18.18
N ILE A 396 17.54 -4.93 17.04
CA ILE A 396 18.12 -4.71 15.70
C ILE A 396 18.25 -3.22 15.40
N ALA A 397 17.14 -2.46 15.39
CA ALA A 397 17.08 -1.09 14.87
C ALA A 397 17.78 -0.04 15.77
N ASN A 398 17.62 -0.17 17.10
CA ASN A 398 18.22 0.73 18.08
C ASN A 398 19.46 0.11 18.76
N GLY A 399 19.66 -1.19 18.58
CA GLY A 399 20.84 -1.90 19.04
C GLY A 399 20.71 -2.53 20.43
N ASN A 400 21.70 -3.35 20.77
CA ASN A 400 21.78 -4.11 22.02
C ASN A 400 23.26 -4.40 22.31
N THR A 401 23.68 -4.46 23.59
CA THR A 401 25.06 -4.81 23.98
C THR A 401 25.53 -6.13 23.34
N ALA A 402 24.64 -7.12 23.25
CA ALA A 402 24.95 -8.42 22.67
C ALA A 402 25.31 -8.35 21.17
N ASN A 403 24.90 -7.29 20.45
CA ASN A 403 25.22 -7.13 19.03
C ASN A 403 26.70 -6.86 18.76
N GLN A 404 27.52 -6.56 19.78
CA GLN A 404 28.96 -6.45 19.56
C GLN A 404 29.55 -7.73 18.93
N TRP A 405 28.91 -8.89 19.18
CA TRP A 405 29.45 -10.19 18.87
C TRP A 405 28.48 -11.10 18.12
N TRP A 406 29.06 -12.01 17.35
CA TRP A 406 28.41 -13.15 16.70
C TRP A 406 29.27 -14.40 16.95
N THR A 407 28.70 -15.39 17.63
CA THR A 407 29.34 -16.68 17.91
C THR A 407 28.93 -17.74 16.88
N GLY A 408 27.66 -17.82 16.51
CA GLY A 408 27.14 -18.76 15.51
C GLY A 408 27.41 -20.24 15.81
N GLY A 409 27.60 -20.61 17.08
CA GLY A 409 28.03 -21.95 17.52
C GLY A 409 29.54 -22.24 17.36
N GLY A 410 30.34 -21.26 16.96
CA GLY A 410 31.80 -21.40 16.83
C GLY A 410 32.55 -21.38 18.17
N SER A 411 33.83 -21.74 18.14
CA SER A 411 34.74 -21.66 19.29
C SER A 411 35.24 -20.25 19.60
N THR A 412 35.08 -19.32 18.65
CA THR A 412 35.61 -17.96 18.70
C THR A 412 34.54 -17.01 18.15
N ARG A 413 34.14 -16.02 18.95
CA ARG A 413 33.19 -14.98 18.51
C ARG A 413 33.82 -14.03 17.51
N GLN A 414 33.02 -13.56 16.56
CA GLN A 414 33.34 -12.55 15.54
C GLN A 414 32.72 -11.21 15.96
N THR A 415 33.32 -10.09 15.55
CA THR A 415 32.68 -8.77 15.68
C THR A 415 31.45 -8.69 14.77
N LEU A 416 30.34 -8.14 15.27
CA LEU A 416 29.13 -7.90 14.49
C LEU A 416 28.76 -6.40 14.46
N GLY A 417 28.60 -5.79 15.63
CA GLY A 417 28.20 -4.39 15.79
C GLY A 417 26.68 -4.15 15.72
N ASN A 418 26.23 -3.06 16.35
CA ASN A 418 24.88 -2.52 16.17
C ASN A 418 24.66 -2.05 14.72
N LEU A 419 23.40 -1.93 14.31
CA LEU A 419 23.04 -1.38 13.00
C LEU A 419 23.32 0.15 12.93
N TYR A 420 23.97 0.59 11.85
CA TYR A 420 24.28 1.99 11.56
C TYR A 420 24.20 2.25 10.05
N ALA A 421 24.18 3.53 9.63
CA ALA A 421 24.12 3.89 8.21
C ALA A 421 25.45 3.51 7.52
N GLY A 422 25.40 2.62 6.54
CA GLY A 422 26.54 1.91 5.96
C GLY A 422 26.75 0.48 6.47
N SER A 423 25.87 -0.03 7.35
CA SER A 423 25.82 -1.46 7.69
C SER A 423 25.53 -2.30 6.44
N SER A 424 26.25 -3.40 6.23
CA SER A 424 25.98 -4.29 5.08
C SER A 424 24.73 -5.16 5.27
N ALA A 425 24.12 -5.62 4.18
CA ALA A 425 23.08 -6.67 4.21
C ALA A 425 23.52 -7.92 5.01
N THR A 426 24.79 -8.32 4.91
CA THR A 426 25.36 -9.41 5.74
C THR A 426 25.30 -9.12 7.24
N GLN A 427 25.42 -7.85 7.66
CA GLN A 427 25.27 -7.45 9.05
C GLN A 427 23.79 -7.49 9.47
N MET A 428 22.88 -7.05 8.60
CA MET A 428 21.43 -7.13 8.81
C MET A 428 20.97 -8.58 8.98
N GLU A 429 21.29 -9.48 8.03
CA GLU A 429 20.93 -10.90 8.13
C GLU A 429 21.55 -11.60 9.35
N ARG A 430 22.73 -11.19 9.83
CA ARG A 430 23.26 -11.67 11.12
C ARG A 430 22.48 -11.13 12.31
N LEU A 431 22.00 -9.89 12.29
CA LEU A 431 21.16 -9.33 13.36
C LEU A 431 19.76 -9.97 13.37
N ILE A 432 19.13 -10.16 12.20
CA ILE A 432 17.90 -10.96 12.02
C ILE A 432 18.15 -12.40 12.51
N GLY A 433 19.27 -12.99 12.09
CA GLY A 433 19.73 -14.32 12.49
C GLY A 433 19.83 -14.48 14.01
N LYS A 434 20.42 -13.50 14.70
CA LYS A 434 20.61 -13.48 16.16
C LYS A 434 19.28 -13.32 16.90
N TRP A 435 18.49 -12.31 16.55
CA TRP A 435 17.31 -11.92 17.32
C TRP A 435 16.05 -12.69 16.94
N PHE A 436 15.77 -12.84 15.65
CA PHE A 436 14.54 -13.49 15.21
C PHE A 436 14.70 -14.98 14.92
N LEU A 437 15.84 -15.42 14.38
CA LEU A 437 15.99 -16.80 13.90
C LEU A 437 16.78 -17.73 14.85
N GLY A 438 17.35 -17.19 15.93
CA GLY A 438 18.09 -17.98 16.93
C GLY A 438 19.33 -18.70 16.38
N LEU A 439 19.95 -18.14 15.33
CA LEU A 439 21.13 -18.70 14.65
C LEU A 439 22.44 -18.39 15.38
N ASP A 440 22.46 -17.40 16.27
CA ASP A 440 23.65 -17.05 17.04
C ASP A 440 23.83 -17.97 18.26
N ARG A 441 24.16 -19.23 17.98
CA ARG A 441 24.22 -20.28 19.01
C ARG A 441 25.43 -20.08 19.95
N PRO A 442 25.34 -20.47 21.24
CA PRO A 442 26.47 -20.38 22.15
C PRO A 442 27.66 -21.23 21.74
N THR A 443 28.87 -20.82 22.14
CA THR A 443 30.02 -21.74 22.13
C THR A 443 29.73 -22.91 23.07
N ALA A 444 29.84 -24.13 22.55
CA ALA A 444 29.68 -25.38 23.28
C ALA A 444 31.05 -26.03 23.57
N ALA A 445 31.07 -27.04 24.44
CA ALA A 445 32.28 -27.76 24.82
C ALA A 445 32.96 -28.45 23.61
N SER A 446 34.28 -28.54 23.66
CA SER A 446 35.07 -29.24 22.64
C SER A 446 34.64 -30.70 22.49
N GLY A 447 34.56 -31.19 21.25
CA GLY A 447 34.09 -32.53 20.92
C GLY A 447 32.56 -32.69 20.89
N THR A 448 31.78 -31.64 21.14
CA THR A 448 30.33 -31.63 20.90
C THR A 448 29.99 -31.23 19.45
N THR A 449 28.73 -31.44 19.04
CA THR A 449 28.22 -30.95 17.75
C THR A 449 26.79 -30.49 17.89
N TYR A 450 26.45 -29.33 17.33
CA TYR A 450 25.07 -28.87 17.23
C TYR A 450 24.27 -29.75 16.26
N ARG A 451 23.22 -30.41 16.74
CA ARG A 451 22.28 -31.19 15.91
C ARG A 451 20.86 -30.69 16.10
N SER A 452 20.06 -30.67 15.03
CA SER A 452 18.63 -30.36 15.09
C SER A 452 17.91 -31.43 15.91
N CYS A 453 17.35 -31.06 17.05
CA CYS A 453 16.68 -32.00 17.94
C CYS A 453 15.22 -32.22 17.53
N SER A 454 14.86 -33.49 17.37
CA SER A 454 13.47 -33.95 17.34
C SER A 454 12.87 -33.89 18.75
N GLY A 455 11.56 -33.80 18.83
CA GLY A 455 10.82 -33.61 20.08
C GLY A 455 9.75 -32.54 19.97
N SER A 456 9.09 -32.27 21.09
CA SER A 456 8.19 -31.13 21.29
C SER A 456 8.78 -30.16 22.31
N LEU A 457 8.37 -28.89 22.30
CA LEU A 457 8.75 -27.95 23.37
C LEU A 457 8.30 -28.48 24.73
N LEU A 458 7.01 -28.82 24.82
CA LEU A 458 6.36 -29.50 25.93
C LEU A 458 5.69 -30.77 25.37
N GLN A 459 5.79 -31.88 26.09
CA GLN A 459 5.22 -33.18 25.75
C GLN A 459 4.26 -33.67 26.84
N SER A 460 4.60 -33.52 28.12
CA SER A 460 3.75 -33.93 29.25
C SER A 460 3.25 -32.74 30.08
N GLY A 461 3.53 -31.52 29.61
CA GLY A 461 3.44 -30.30 30.42
C GLY A 461 4.67 -30.14 31.31
N VAL A 462 4.89 -28.92 31.81
CA VAL A 462 6.08 -28.62 32.63
C VAL A 462 6.06 -29.40 33.95
N SER A 463 7.09 -30.21 34.19
CA SER A 463 7.37 -30.84 35.48
C SER A 463 8.76 -30.50 35.98
N TYR A 464 8.93 -30.35 37.30
CA TYR A 464 10.27 -30.24 37.89
C TYR A 464 11.12 -31.50 37.69
N GLN A 465 10.48 -32.63 37.38
CA GLN A 465 11.11 -33.93 37.10
C GLN A 465 11.73 -34.00 35.70
N ASP A 466 11.46 -33.02 34.84
CA ASP A 466 12.07 -32.93 33.51
C ASP A 466 13.54 -32.51 33.59
N ILE A 467 13.90 -31.84 34.69
CA ILE A 467 15.21 -31.29 34.97
C ILE A 467 16.24 -32.41 35.17
N ASN A 468 17.18 -32.51 34.24
CA ASN A 468 18.36 -33.36 34.40
C ASN A 468 19.56 -32.58 33.87
N GLN A 469 20.33 -31.97 34.77
CA GLN A 469 21.54 -31.21 34.50
C GLN A 469 22.63 -32.13 33.92
N GLY A 470 23.30 -31.68 32.86
CA GLY A 470 24.40 -32.42 32.23
C GLY A 470 25.79 -31.92 32.62
N ASN A 471 26.69 -31.86 31.64
CA ASN A 471 28.12 -31.63 31.88
C ASN A 471 28.52 -30.15 32.05
N LEU A 472 27.86 -29.44 32.96
CA LEU A 472 28.08 -28.01 33.25
C LEU A 472 27.83 -27.70 34.74
N GLY A 473 28.49 -26.67 35.28
CA GLY A 473 28.34 -26.25 36.68
C GLY A 473 27.22 -25.24 36.91
N ASP A 474 26.14 -25.35 36.18
CA ASP A 474 24.97 -24.45 36.18
C ASP A 474 23.81 -24.96 37.06
N CYS A 475 24.12 -25.79 38.08
CA CYS A 475 23.14 -26.34 39.03
C CYS A 475 22.18 -25.28 39.60
N TYR A 476 22.66 -24.05 39.79
CA TYR A 476 21.87 -22.93 40.29
C TYR A 476 20.71 -22.56 39.36
N LEU A 477 20.89 -22.66 38.03
CA LEU A 477 19.88 -22.43 36.99
C LEU A 477 18.92 -23.62 36.92
N LEU A 478 19.44 -24.84 36.90
CA LEU A 478 18.60 -26.04 36.78
C LEU A 478 17.74 -26.25 38.03
N ALA A 479 18.27 -25.95 39.22
CA ALA A 479 17.48 -25.86 40.46
C ALA A 479 16.46 -24.71 40.39
N ALA A 480 16.85 -23.52 39.91
CA ALA A 480 15.94 -22.39 39.74
C ALA A 480 14.74 -22.72 38.83
N LEU A 481 14.98 -23.43 37.72
CA LEU A 481 13.94 -23.95 36.84
C LEU A 481 13.11 -25.06 37.52
N ALA A 482 13.73 -26.00 38.25
CA ALA A 482 13.02 -27.04 39.00
C ALA A 482 12.05 -26.46 40.04
N GLY A 483 12.51 -25.51 40.85
CA GLY A 483 11.69 -24.84 41.86
C GLY A 483 10.54 -24.03 41.25
N THR A 484 10.81 -23.34 40.15
CA THR A 484 9.77 -22.61 39.40
C THR A 484 8.77 -23.55 38.74
N ALA A 485 9.20 -24.67 38.18
CA ALA A 485 8.34 -25.71 37.61
C ALA A 485 7.47 -26.38 38.68
N TYR A 486 8.03 -26.70 39.85
CA TYR A 486 7.29 -27.30 40.97
C TYR A 486 6.20 -26.38 41.54
N ARG A 487 6.47 -25.06 41.62
CA ARG A 487 5.56 -24.07 42.21
C ARG A 487 4.61 -23.43 41.22
N THR A 488 5.08 -23.17 40.01
CA THR A 488 4.40 -22.39 38.97
C THR A 488 4.74 -22.95 37.58
N PRO A 489 4.23 -24.14 37.19
CA PRO A 489 4.43 -24.69 35.85
C PRO A 489 4.10 -23.68 34.74
N SER A 490 3.04 -22.88 34.95
CA SER A 490 2.60 -21.82 34.03
C SER A 490 3.62 -20.69 33.85
N THR A 491 4.51 -20.41 34.82
CA THR A 491 5.56 -19.39 34.67
C THR A 491 6.65 -19.86 33.71
N ILE A 492 6.97 -21.16 33.70
CA ILE A 492 7.85 -21.79 32.71
C ILE A 492 7.13 -21.90 31.36
N GLN A 493 5.86 -22.32 31.32
CA GLN A 493 5.10 -22.38 30.07
C GLN A 493 5.04 -21.00 29.38
N ASN A 494 4.73 -19.94 30.15
CA ASN A 494 4.71 -18.55 29.68
C ASN A 494 6.11 -17.90 29.62
N MET A 495 7.18 -18.69 29.74
CA MET A 495 8.55 -18.28 29.45
C MET A 495 8.85 -18.41 27.95
N PHE A 496 8.13 -19.29 27.26
CA PHE A 496 8.36 -19.59 25.84
C PHE A 496 7.25 -19.04 24.95
N THR A 497 7.65 -18.68 23.73
CA THR A 497 6.77 -18.53 22.57
C THR A 497 7.31 -19.43 21.47
N ASP A 498 6.55 -20.44 21.06
CA ASP A 498 6.85 -21.22 19.87
C ASP A 498 6.51 -20.38 18.63
N ASN A 499 7.51 -20.11 17.79
CA ASN A 499 7.33 -19.26 16.61
C ASN A 499 6.77 -20.06 15.40
N GLY A 500 6.53 -21.37 15.53
CA GLY A 500 5.96 -22.24 14.49
C GLY A 500 6.94 -22.66 13.39
N ASP A 501 8.09 -22.00 13.28
CA ASP A 501 9.17 -22.32 12.33
C ASP A 501 10.27 -23.22 12.92
N GLY A 502 10.16 -23.58 14.19
CA GLY A 502 11.18 -24.33 14.92
C GLY A 502 12.21 -23.49 15.65
N THR A 503 11.94 -22.20 15.77
CA THR A 503 12.57 -21.31 16.74
C THR A 503 11.63 -21.03 17.90
N PHE A 504 12.20 -20.73 19.06
CA PHE A 504 11.48 -20.46 20.29
C PHE A 504 12.00 -19.15 20.88
N THR A 505 11.11 -18.20 21.10
CA THR A 505 11.47 -16.95 21.79
C THR A 505 11.31 -17.18 23.29
N VAL A 506 12.38 -16.95 24.06
CA VAL A 506 12.47 -17.24 25.48
C VAL A 506 12.60 -15.94 26.27
N ARG A 507 11.75 -15.78 27.29
CA ARG A 507 11.64 -14.59 28.13
C ARG A 507 12.39 -14.78 29.45
N PHE A 508 13.26 -13.83 29.77
CA PHE A 508 13.79 -13.61 31.10
C PHE A 508 13.38 -12.22 31.61
N PHE A 509 13.72 -11.89 32.86
CA PHE A 509 13.44 -10.61 33.48
C PHE A 509 14.72 -9.95 33.98
N ARG A 510 14.85 -8.65 33.73
CA ARG A 510 15.87 -7.78 34.32
C ARG A 510 15.15 -6.73 35.14
N ASN A 511 15.27 -6.79 36.47
CA ASN A 511 14.59 -5.87 37.39
C ASN A 511 13.07 -5.79 37.12
N GLY A 512 12.41 -6.93 36.93
CA GLY A 512 10.99 -7.02 36.58
C GLY A 512 10.63 -6.72 35.11
N VAL A 513 11.55 -6.21 34.29
CA VAL A 513 11.31 -5.91 32.87
C VAL A 513 11.63 -7.13 32.00
N ALA A 514 10.67 -7.55 31.17
CA ALA A 514 10.85 -8.69 30.28
C ALA A 514 11.90 -8.41 29.18
N ASN A 515 12.86 -9.33 29.05
CA ASN A 515 13.91 -9.36 28.03
C ASN A 515 13.79 -10.69 27.27
N TYR A 516 14.06 -10.69 25.97
CA TYR A 516 13.79 -11.84 25.11
C TYR A 516 15.01 -12.25 24.29
N VAL A 517 15.15 -13.55 24.04
CA VAL A 517 16.16 -14.11 23.14
C VAL A 517 15.53 -15.25 22.34
N THR A 518 15.87 -15.40 21.07
CA THR A 518 15.37 -16.53 20.28
C THR A 518 16.44 -17.62 20.19
N VAL A 519 16.00 -18.88 20.32
CA VAL A 519 16.81 -20.07 20.11
C VAL A 519 16.20 -20.90 18.98
N ASP A 520 17.01 -21.52 18.13
CA ASP A 520 16.54 -22.59 17.25
C ASP A 520 16.58 -23.96 17.96
N ARG A 521 16.04 -25.01 17.33
CA ARG A 521 16.02 -26.38 17.89
C ARG A 521 17.37 -27.13 17.85
N TYR A 522 18.49 -26.51 17.49
CA TYR A 522 19.79 -27.21 17.49
C TYR A 522 20.41 -27.18 18.90
N LEU A 523 20.77 -28.33 19.44
CA LEU A 523 21.40 -28.43 20.76
C LEU A 523 22.75 -29.19 20.67
N PRO A 524 23.72 -28.93 21.56
CA PRO A 524 24.99 -29.64 21.57
C PRO A 524 24.82 -31.10 21.99
N THR A 525 25.27 -32.01 21.14
CA THR A 525 25.28 -33.46 21.41
C THR A 525 26.70 -33.99 21.52
N THR A 526 26.84 -35.15 22.17
CA THR A 526 28.00 -36.04 21.99
C THR A 526 28.10 -36.52 20.54
N ALA A 527 29.22 -37.16 20.18
CA ALA A 527 29.35 -37.86 18.90
C ALA A 527 28.28 -38.97 18.70
N SER A 528 27.84 -39.63 19.78
CA SER A 528 26.76 -40.63 19.77
C SER A 528 25.34 -40.04 19.64
N GLY A 529 25.20 -38.71 19.70
CA GLY A 529 23.91 -38.03 19.56
C GLY A 529 23.12 -37.87 20.87
N SER A 530 23.70 -38.19 22.03
CA SER A 530 23.12 -37.87 23.33
C SER A 530 23.27 -36.38 23.63
N PHE A 531 22.30 -35.76 24.32
CA PHE A 531 22.45 -34.38 24.80
C PHE A 531 23.70 -34.25 25.70
N TYR A 532 24.43 -33.13 25.62
CA TYR A 532 25.66 -32.93 26.40
C TYR A 532 25.44 -32.16 27.71
N TYR A 533 24.53 -31.18 27.65
CA TYR A 533 24.09 -30.34 28.77
C TYR A 533 22.76 -30.88 29.32
N ALA A 534 21.75 -30.07 29.57
CA ALA A 534 20.45 -30.56 30.04
C ALA A 534 19.91 -31.75 29.22
N ASN A 535 19.22 -32.66 29.92
CA ASN A 535 18.71 -33.96 29.46
C ASN A 535 19.76 -35.06 29.17
N ARG A 536 21.06 -34.84 29.43
CA ARG A 536 22.14 -35.81 29.15
C ARG A 536 21.87 -37.22 29.72
N ASP A 537 21.63 -37.32 31.02
CA ASP A 537 21.61 -38.61 31.73
C ASP A 537 20.22 -39.28 31.71
N ARG A 538 19.26 -38.69 31.00
CA ARG A 538 17.97 -39.31 30.65
C ARG A 538 18.10 -40.38 29.55
N GLY A 539 19.29 -40.59 29.00
CA GLY A 539 19.55 -41.55 27.90
C GLY A 539 18.94 -41.14 26.56
N LEU A 540 18.47 -39.90 26.43
CA LEU A 540 17.77 -39.40 25.26
C LEU A 540 18.73 -39.07 24.12
N LEU A 541 18.36 -39.47 22.91
CA LEU A 541 19.06 -39.14 21.67
C LEU A 541 18.35 -37.98 20.95
N TYR A 542 19.14 -37.12 20.29
CA TYR A 542 18.67 -35.92 19.60
C TYR A 542 17.55 -36.17 18.57
N ASN A 543 17.48 -37.37 17.98
CA ASN A 543 16.51 -37.74 16.95
C ASN A 543 15.26 -38.47 17.49
N ASN A 544 15.11 -38.61 18.81
CA ASN A 544 13.90 -39.16 19.42
C ASN A 544 12.74 -38.14 19.32
N THR A 545 11.61 -38.55 18.75
CA THR A 545 10.40 -37.71 18.66
C THR A 545 9.68 -37.54 19.99
N GLY A 546 9.93 -38.42 20.96
CA GLY A 546 9.49 -38.31 22.35
C GLY A 546 10.48 -37.61 23.27
N ASN A 547 11.19 -36.59 22.75
CA ASN A 547 11.97 -35.66 23.57
C ASN A 547 11.11 -34.46 23.98
N GLU A 548 11.30 -34.01 25.21
CA GLU A 548 10.76 -32.76 25.74
C GLU A 548 11.89 -31.74 25.88
N LEU A 549 11.80 -30.64 25.13
CA LEU A 549 12.95 -29.78 24.85
C LEU A 549 13.06 -28.55 25.75
N TRP A 550 12.04 -28.18 26.52
CA TRP A 550 12.00 -26.90 27.25
C TRP A 550 13.21 -26.68 28.18
N VAL A 551 13.71 -27.71 28.86
CA VAL A 551 14.87 -27.56 29.78
C VAL A 551 16.13 -27.16 29.02
N ALA A 552 16.48 -27.89 27.97
CA ALA A 552 17.67 -27.63 27.17
C ALA A 552 17.55 -26.34 26.35
N LEU A 553 16.33 -25.94 25.96
CA LEU A 553 16.08 -24.65 25.32
C LEU A 553 16.16 -23.48 26.32
N ALA A 554 15.72 -23.64 27.58
CA ALA A 554 15.89 -22.64 28.63
C ALA A 554 17.37 -22.43 28.98
N GLU A 555 18.12 -23.52 29.17
CA GLU A 555 19.57 -23.54 29.44
C GLU A 555 20.34 -22.85 28.30
N ARG A 556 20.07 -23.24 27.04
CA ARG A 556 20.64 -22.58 25.86
C ARG A 556 20.30 -21.10 25.78
N ALA A 557 19.05 -20.72 26.04
CA ALA A 557 18.60 -19.33 25.98
C ALA A 557 19.28 -18.48 27.06
N TYR A 558 19.51 -19.06 28.24
CA TYR A 558 20.25 -18.41 29.32
C TYR A 558 21.74 -18.19 28.94
N ALA A 559 22.37 -19.19 28.32
CA ALA A 559 23.71 -19.06 27.74
C ALA A 559 23.79 -17.99 26.63
N GLN A 560 22.76 -17.85 25.79
CA GLN A 560 22.71 -16.79 24.77
C GLN A 560 22.50 -15.39 25.38
N ILE A 561 21.58 -15.24 26.34
CA ILE A 561 21.23 -13.92 26.90
C ILE A 561 22.33 -13.36 27.81
N ASN A 562 23.26 -14.20 28.28
CA ASN A 562 24.47 -13.81 29.01
C ASN A 562 25.20 -12.64 28.34
N GLU A 563 25.36 -12.69 27.01
CA GLU A 563 26.05 -11.67 26.22
C GLU A 563 25.39 -10.27 26.27
N SER A 564 24.16 -10.17 26.77
CA SER A 564 23.49 -8.89 27.05
C SER A 564 24.07 -8.16 28.28
N GLY A 565 24.93 -8.81 29.06
CA GLY A 565 25.76 -8.16 30.08
C GLY A 565 25.10 -7.98 31.46
N TRP A 566 23.97 -8.62 31.74
CA TRP A 566 23.15 -8.30 32.92
C TRP A 566 22.73 -9.48 33.80
N ILE A 567 22.99 -10.74 33.40
CA ILE A 567 22.60 -11.90 34.22
C ILE A 567 23.54 -12.17 35.41
N GLY A 568 24.66 -11.43 35.52
CA GLY A 568 25.63 -11.55 36.61
C GLY A 568 26.76 -12.57 36.34
N GLN A 569 27.16 -12.73 35.08
CA GLN A 569 28.08 -13.76 34.59
C GLN A 569 29.22 -13.16 33.74
N ASP A 570 29.94 -13.98 32.95
CA ASP A 570 31.11 -13.55 32.16
C ASP A 570 30.80 -12.72 30.90
N ASN A 571 29.51 -12.57 30.56
CA ASN A 571 29.00 -11.84 29.40
C ASN A 571 29.42 -12.43 28.04
N THR A 572 29.63 -13.75 27.95
CA THR A 572 29.87 -14.47 26.69
C THR A 572 28.64 -15.26 26.23
N ASN A 573 28.36 -15.27 24.93
CA ASN A 573 27.43 -16.24 24.34
C ASN A 573 28.08 -17.64 24.31
N SER A 574 28.17 -18.30 25.47
CA SER A 574 28.75 -19.63 25.64
C SER A 574 28.12 -20.39 26.81
N TYR A 575 28.07 -21.72 26.73
CA TYR A 575 27.67 -22.56 27.86
C TYR A 575 28.67 -22.47 29.03
N ALA A 576 29.96 -22.34 28.74
CA ALA A 576 30.97 -22.17 29.78
C ALA A 576 30.77 -20.86 30.58
N GLY A 577 30.23 -19.83 29.95
CA GLY A 577 29.99 -18.51 30.55
C GLY A 577 28.89 -18.47 31.60
N ILE A 578 28.05 -19.51 31.70
CA ILE A 578 27.02 -19.64 32.75
C ILE A 578 27.43 -20.63 33.86
N ASN A 579 28.70 -21.02 33.93
CA ASN A 579 29.23 -21.94 34.93
C ASN A 579 29.43 -21.27 36.31
N GLY A 580 28.76 -21.80 37.35
CA GLY A 580 28.69 -21.18 38.67
C GLY A 580 27.72 -20.00 38.71
N GLY A 581 27.06 -19.75 39.83
CA GLY A 581 26.03 -18.72 39.95
C GLY A 581 25.09 -18.96 41.13
N TRP A 582 24.05 -18.12 41.25
CA TRP A 582 23.16 -18.10 42.41
C TRP A 582 21.69 -18.28 42.00
N SER A 583 21.01 -19.25 42.62
CA SER A 583 19.58 -19.53 42.35
C SER A 583 18.67 -18.41 42.81
N ASP A 584 19.11 -17.60 43.79
CA ASP A 584 18.39 -16.43 44.26
C ASP A 584 18.23 -15.41 43.12
N THR A 585 19.33 -15.04 42.47
CA THR A 585 19.35 -14.10 41.35
C THR A 585 18.63 -14.70 40.13
N THR A 586 18.84 -15.99 39.85
CA THR A 586 18.33 -16.65 38.64
C THR A 586 16.81 -16.83 38.65
N VAL A 587 16.18 -17.11 39.80
CA VAL A 587 14.71 -17.14 39.86
C VAL A 587 14.10 -15.73 39.73
N GLN A 588 14.79 -14.65 40.09
CA GLN A 588 14.30 -13.30 39.77
C GLN A 588 14.23 -13.13 38.25
N GLN A 589 15.25 -13.64 37.55
CA GLN A 589 15.36 -13.57 36.09
C GLN A 589 14.39 -14.51 35.36
N ILE A 590 13.96 -15.62 35.97
CA ILE A 590 12.92 -16.50 35.40
C ILE A 590 11.52 -15.92 35.67
N THR A 591 11.25 -15.49 36.91
CA THR A 591 9.90 -15.21 37.43
C THR A 591 9.51 -13.74 37.47
N GLY A 592 10.48 -12.82 37.47
CA GLY A 592 10.26 -11.37 37.57
C GLY A 592 9.99 -10.88 38.99
N ARG A 593 10.12 -11.75 39.99
CA ARG A 593 9.81 -11.47 41.41
C ARG A 593 11.09 -11.18 42.20
N ASN A 594 10.95 -10.44 43.30
CA ASN A 594 12.07 -10.13 44.20
C ASN A 594 12.41 -11.34 45.10
N THR A 595 13.71 -11.48 45.44
CA THR A 595 14.18 -12.37 46.53
C THR A 595 13.94 -11.74 47.90
N VAL A 596 13.78 -12.56 48.94
CA VAL A 596 13.56 -12.07 50.31
C VAL A 596 14.82 -12.11 51.19
N ARG A 597 15.71 -13.12 51.03
CA ARG A 597 17.02 -13.22 51.72
C ARG A 597 17.84 -14.46 51.34
N ASP A 598 19.14 -14.40 51.62
CA ASP A 598 20.08 -15.53 51.76
C ASP A 598 20.47 -15.65 53.24
N TYR A 599 20.50 -16.87 53.78
CA TYR A 599 20.81 -17.17 55.19
C TYR A 599 21.58 -18.47 55.33
N THR A 600 22.57 -18.51 56.23
CA THR A 600 23.13 -19.76 56.73
C THR A 600 22.08 -20.51 57.54
N LEU A 601 21.82 -21.77 57.19
CA LEU A 601 20.86 -22.64 57.87
C LEU A 601 21.42 -23.20 59.17
N ASP A 602 20.71 -22.97 60.28
CA ASP A 602 20.94 -23.64 61.55
C ASP A 602 19.67 -24.34 62.09
N ASN A 603 19.73 -24.84 63.33
CA ASN A 603 18.64 -25.61 63.91
C ASN A 603 17.36 -24.79 64.18
N SER A 604 17.46 -23.46 64.25
CA SER A 604 16.36 -22.52 64.47
C SER A 604 15.54 -22.24 63.20
N ASP A 605 16.15 -22.34 62.01
CA ASP A 605 15.51 -22.04 60.73
C ASP A 605 14.45 -23.05 60.30
N ARG A 606 14.41 -24.24 60.93
CA ARG A 606 13.49 -25.34 60.58
C ARG A 606 12.06 -24.87 60.36
N THR A 607 11.57 -24.06 61.30
CA THR A 607 10.20 -23.53 61.27
C THR A 607 10.02 -22.49 60.17
N ALA A 608 11.04 -21.68 59.88
CA ALA A 608 11.02 -20.73 58.77
C ALA A 608 10.96 -21.46 57.42
N VAL A 609 11.77 -22.50 57.22
CA VAL A 609 11.75 -23.32 55.99
C VAL A 609 10.41 -24.02 55.78
N ILE A 610 9.83 -24.61 56.83
CA ILE A 610 8.50 -25.24 56.77
C ILE A 610 7.43 -24.19 56.45
N ASN A 611 7.45 -23.03 57.12
CA ASN A 611 6.47 -21.97 56.89
C ASN A 611 6.58 -21.38 55.48
N ALA A 612 7.80 -21.19 54.96
CA ALA A 612 8.05 -20.80 53.59
C ALA A 612 7.49 -21.83 52.60
N PHE A 613 7.82 -23.10 52.80
CA PHE A 613 7.35 -24.18 51.94
C PHE A 613 5.82 -24.32 51.95
N ASN A 614 5.18 -24.16 53.12
CA ASN A 614 3.72 -24.23 53.27
C ASN A 614 3.00 -22.97 52.75
N ALA A 615 3.64 -21.80 52.82
CA ALA A 615 3.22 -20.59 52.10
C ALA A 615 3.48 -20.69 50.58
N GLY A 616 3.85 -21.89 50.10
CA GLY A 616 4.06 -22.21 48.70
C GLY A 616 5.33 -21.60 48.09
N ARG A 617 6.19 -20.99 48.89
CA ARG A 617 7.43 -20.35 48.41
C ARG A 617 8.31 -21.38 47.71
N ILE A 618 8.98 -20.98 46.63
CA ILE A 618 10.15 -21.75 46.16
C ILE A 618 11.17 -21.73 47.30
N VAL A 619 11.87 -22.85 47.52
CA VAL A 619 12.88 -22.97 48.58
C VAL A 619 14.11 -23.67 48.00
N PHE A 620 15.25 -22.99 48.10
CA PHE A 620 16.54 -23.52 47.69
C PHE A 620 17.39 -23.92 48.89
N LEU A 621 18.22 -24.93 48.67
CA LEU A 621 19.27 -25.38 49.57
C LEU A 621 20.59 -25.37 48.79
N ASN A 622 21.68 -24.98 49.45
CA ASN A 622 23.03 -25.14 48.89
C ASN A 622 23.83 -26.13 49.75
N TRP A 623 24.32 -27.21 49.15
CA TRP A 623 25.19 -28.20 49.80
C TRP A 623 26.56 -28.21 49.11
N ALA A 624 27.58 -27.71 49.80
CA ALA A 624 28.97 -27.68 49.32
C ALA A 624 29.15 -27.03 47.92
N GLY A 625 28.38 -25.98 47.62
CA GLY A 625 28.39 -25.29 46.33
C GLY A 625 27.39 -25.84 45.30
N HIS A 626 26.70 -26.94 45.59
CA HIS A 626 25.66 -27.51 44.72
C HIS A 626 24.26 -27.03 45.10
N ALA A 627 23.51 -26.52 44.12
CA ALA A 627 22.17 -25.99 44.34
C ALA A 627 21.09 -27.08 44.23
N LEU A 628 20.13 -27.05 45.14
CA LEU A 628 19.09 -28.07 45.33
C LEU A 628 17.74 -27.39 45.59
N THR A 629 16.64 -28.08 45.28
CA THR A 629 15.27 -27.55 45.43
C THR A 629 14.46 -28.37 46.42
N LEU A 630 13.78 -27.72 47.38
CA LEU A 630 12.82 -28.41 48.24
C LEU A 630 11.48 -28.59 47.50
N VAL A 631 11.05 -29.85 47.33
CA VAL A 631 9.84 -30.24 46.56
C VAL A 631 8.83 -31.06 47.38
N GLY A 632 9.03 -31.18 48.70
CA GLY A 632 8.09 -31.85 49.59
C GLY A 632 8.42 -31.67 51.06
N TYR A 633 7.40 -31.68 51.91
CA TYR A 633 7.53 -31.80 53.35
C TYR A 633 6.36 -32.64 53.89
N ASN A 634 6.67 -33.68 54.67
CA ASN A 634 5.68 -34.54 55.30
C ASN A 634 5.63 -34.24 56.81
N PRO A 635 4.55 -33.64 57.34
CA PRO A 635 4.47 -33.26 58.75
C PRO A 635 4.41 -34.47 59.70
N THR A 636 3.93 -35.63 59.23
CA THR A 636 3.81 -36.86 60.03
C THR A 636 5.16 -37.54 60.23
N THR A 637 5.94 -37.71 59.15
CA THR A 637 7.28 -38.33 59.21
C THR A 637 8.39 -37.33 59.50
N GLN A 638 8.09 -36.03 59.43
CA GLN A 638 9.02 -34.91 59.55
C GLN A 638 10.15 -34.90 58.50
N LEU A 639 9.96 -35.61 57.39
CA LEU A 639 10.89 -35.69 56.27
C LEU A 639 10.64 -34.58 55.24
N PHE A 640 11.73 -34.10 54.66
CA PHE A 640 11.78 -33.12 53.58
C PHE A 640 12.23 -33.83 52.30
N THR A 641 11.49 -33.64 51.20
CA THR A 641 11.84 -34.20 49.89
C THR A 641 12.64 -33.17 49.11
N ILE A 642 13.92 -33.44 48.88
CA ILE A 642 14.84 -32.53 48.20
C ILE A 642 15.15 -33.08 46.82
N TYR A 643 14.97 -32.23 45.81
CA TYR A 643 15.29 -32.51 44.42
C TYR A 643 16.71 -32.05 44.10
N ASN A 644 17.52 -32.98 43.60
CA ASN A 644 18.83 -32.73 43.03
C ASN A 644 18.66 -32.48 41.51
N PRO A 645 19.15 -31.37 40.94
CA PRO A 645 19.04 -31.09 39.51
C PRO A 645 19.73 -32.14 38.62
N TRP A 646 20.53 -33.07 39.17
CA TRP A 646 20.97 -34.30 38.49
C TRP A 646 19.84 -35.33 38.27
N GLY A 647 18.56 -34.99 38.48
CA GLY A 647 17.40 -35.78 38.05
C GLY A 647 16.84 -36.76 39.08
N HIS A 648 17.06 -36.56 40.38
CA HIS A 648 16.54 -37.44 41.44
C HIS A 648 16.05 -36.67 42.67
N ALA A 649 15.17 -37.30 43.46
CA ALA A 649 14.59 -36.74 44.67
C ALA A 649 14.76 -37.71 45.85
N ASP A 650 15.27 -37.21 46.98
CA ASP A 650 15.52 -37.99 48.19
C ASP A 650 14.86 -37.35 49.43
N ASN A 651 14.63 -38.17 50.46
CA ASN A 651 13.98 -37.74 51.69
C ASN A 651 14.99 -37.62 52.85
N PHE A 652 15.02 -36.44 53.48
CA PHE A 652 15.97 -36.11 54.55
C PHE A 652 15.26 -35.64 55.82
N THR A 653 15.81 -35.99 56.98
CA THR A 653 15.47 -35.33 58.26
C THR A 653 16.11 -33.95 58.33
N TRP A 654 15.58 -33.04 59.17
CA TRP A 654 16.17 -31.70 59.35
C TRP A 654 17.66 -31.76 59.74
N ASN A 655 18.05 -32.70 60.61
CA ASN A 655 19.44 -32.88 61.02
C ASN A 655 20.34 -33.31 59.84
N GLN A 656 19.84 -34.12 58.90
CA GLN A 656 20.59 -34.48 57.69
C GLN A 656 20.68 -33.33 56.69
N ILE A 657 19.70 -32.42 56.68
CA ILE A 657 19.81 -31.15 55.95
C ILE A 657 20.96 -30.37 56.58
N ILE A 658 20.79 -29.77 57.76
CA ILE A 658 21.74 -28.75 58.28
C ILE A 658 23.19 -29.22 58.45
N ASN A 659 23.44 -30.51 58.70
CA ASN A 659 24.80 -31.05 58.82
C ASN A 659 25.40 -31.49 57.47
N GLY A 660 24.57 -31.60 56.43
CA GLY A 660 24.93 -32.07 55.10
C GLY A 660 25.31 -33.55 55.04
N THR A 661 25.61 -34.01 53.83
CA THR A 661 26.24 -35.32 53.57
C THR A 661 27.77 -35.27 53.68
N GLY A 662 28.35 -34.12 54.07
CA GLY A 662 29.78 -33.89 54.24
C GLY A 662 30.09 -32.66 55.10
N THR A 663 31.22 -32.70 55.80
CA THR A 663 31.61 -31.69 56.79
C THR A 663 32.16 -30.40 56.18
N GLY A 664 31.67 -29.24 56.65
CA GLY A 664 32.44 -27.98 56.60
C GLY A 664 31.97 -26.88 55.64
N HIS A 665 30.75 -26.92 55.12
CA HIS A 665 30.23 -25.89 54.19
C HIS A 665 28.93 -25.25 54.67
N GLU A 666 28.83 -23.93 54.48
CA GLU A 666 27.65 -23.13 54.80
C GLU A 666 26.44 -23.61 54.00
N GLN A 667 25.47 -24.20 54.69
CA GLN A 667 24.17 -24.51 54.13
C GLN A 667 23.39 -23.21 53.97
N ARG A 668 22.81 -22.95 52.80
CA ARG A 668 22.09 -21.69 52.55
C ARG A 668 20.63 -21.90 52.19
N PHE A 669 19.79 -20.96 52.64
CA PHE A 669 18.35 -20.93 52.39
C PHE A 669 17.92 -19.63 51.71
N THR A 670 17.07 -19.77 50.69
CA THR A 670 16.40 -18.66 50.01
C THR A 670 14.94 -19.01 49.81
N ASP A 671 14.04 -18.07 50.14
CA ASP A 671 12.60 -18.20 49.86
C ASP A 671 11.99 -17.03 49.06
N TRP A 672 10.78 -17.30 48.57
CA TRP A 672 10.14 -16.61 47.45
C TRP A 672 8.65 -16.40 47.65
N SER A 673 8.21 -15.18 47.96
CA SER A 673 6.77 -14.92 48.12
C SER A 673 6.00 -14.93 46.79
N TYR A 674 4.74 -15.39 46.82
CA TYR A 674 3.80 -15.25 45.70
C TYR A 674 3.20 -13.85 45.56
N THR A 675 3.28 -13.02 46.60
CA THR A 675 2.77 -11.66 46.58
C THR A 675 3.58 -10.83 45.61
N THR A 676 2.96 -10.44 44.50
CA THR A 676 3.42 -9.35 43.64
C THR A 676 3.51 -8.08 44.47
N THR A 677 4.62 -7.35 44.36
CA THR A 677 4.66 -5.92 44.67
C THR A 677 3.89 -5.14 43.62
#